data_AF-A0A5N5SZN3-F1
#
_entry.id   AF-A0A5N5SZN3-F1
#
_cell.length_a   1.000
_cell.length_b   1.000
_cell.length_c   1.000
_cell.angle_alpha   90.00
_cell.angle_beta   90.00
_cell.angle_gamma   90.00
#
_symmetry.space_group_name_H-M   'P 1'
#
loop_
_entity.id
_entity.type
_entity.pdbx_description
1 polymer ?
#
loop_
_entity_poly.entity_id
_entity_poly.type
_entity_poly.pdbx_seq_one_letter_code
_entity_poly.pdbx_strand_id
1 'polypeptide(L)'
;MFSKYMKRILETLSNPFEFFCLCISLEENLFKTKIAYVQDHQDDLKSLLIPSIQIKAFEICKILKLNVLQDVIVKAFSLTSAVSIIVPLLKMEIEKKSNLTDVSSMVKKLHCQSHFDLNELIMPLFFQNKILEMEKLLDLNTELQKEFLSLLDKLVGNEVEISDLLLSCNVKQLKGQMSPKILCKLGLRLLKKYNIDTGLCPNIMHRSKLSSLRYLFMRCYHQNELSIDSLTLFAVELSENDTILKTEILDLFLEYCDIYSGFLFVQKANIPQSSVPHQIKYLQNNSNKLEEERKRHENNHLKKSKNDFYMLSIPYSSICQIETIQEFNIALEDLKSCSVLGIDTEWKPTLQFDKEEELMLIQIATSDKVYLFDMLSLQTLLTSDHWGKIGELFSNSNIRKITYSFTGDKKCLATFDSQLRDHLKRMANVIDLNDTKKVLVDHYPQIFSYINSKPEKFSFKGLSEMVYLCFGKPLDKMEQCSYWSIRPLSRSQVVYAALDAFCLLDIYNYLNEMSLKLGFEDWISLQKQAMDPVTPTKKSSKSQTTKFKSPKNKNKIKNPQLKEPKQNIPASLFKVVCDTMLQGLGKHLRSCNIDTEILSSYDHHEKCIEHFKRDSRVILTRGNVYHQLRKNVPHSHIMSIRSDRLKMQLEEVVKKFNVVIEESDIFARCCECNCCEFMTFDPQVLSKAKTHKGRSAVGSKLVSVNEGKTSFNIIEGVTDEGLKVRVEEVPYGVLNRVPLIYVCSKCGKCYWDGTHMERMRANVSHVIKH
;
A
#
# COMPACT_ATOMS: atom_id res chain seq x y z
N MET A 1 33.05 -11.66 54.01
CA MET A 1 32.68 -12.52 55.16
C MET A 1 31.45 -13.38 54.86
N PHE A 2 30.32 -12.80 54.45
CA PHE A 2 29.06 -13.51 54.13
C PHE A 2 29.21 -14.69 53.16
N SER A 3 29.97 -14.52 52.06
CA SER A 3 30.22 -15.60 51.08
C SER A 3 30.95 -16.83 51.62
N LYS A 4 31.78 -16.69 52.67
CA LYS A 4 32.56 -17.79 53.26
C LYS A 4 31.70 -18.58 54.27
N TYR A 5 30.79 -17.89 54.95
CA TYR A 5 29.77 -18.47 55.82
C TYR A 5 28.72 -19.26 55.03
N MET A 6 28.27 -18.70 53.91
CA MET A 6 27.29 -19.35 53.03
C MET A 6 27.82 -20.63 52.38
N LYS A 7 29.09 -20.67 51.96
CA LYS A 7 29.70 -21.89 51.42
C LYS A 7 29.70 -23.03 52.46
N ARG A 8 30.09 -22.71 53.71
CA ARG A 8 30.00 -23.65 54.85
C ARG A 8 28.56 -24.10 55.13
N ILE A 9 27.58 -23.20 55.06
CA ILE A 9 26.16 -23.56 55.23
C ILE A 9 25.73 -24.53 54.13
N LEU A 10 26.03 -24.21 52.86
CA LEU A 10 25.69 -25.06 51.71
C LEU A 10 26.31 -26.45 51.77
N GLU A 11 27.53 -26.57 52.31
CA GLU A 11 28.22 -27.85 52.56
C GLU A 11 27.60 -28.65 53.72
N THR A 12 26.85 -28.01 54.62
CA THR A 12 26.20 -28.65 55.79
C THR A 12 24.71 -28.94 55.62
N LEU A 13 24.08 -28.41 54.57
CA LEU A 13 22.65 -28.57 54.32
C LEU A 13 22.35 -29.91 53.65
N SER A 14 21.30 -30.59 54.10
CA SER A 14 20.79 -31.81 53.47
C SER A 14 20.23 -31.60 52.06
N ASN A 15 19.67 -30.41 51.78
CA ASN A 15 19.25 -30.02 50.44
C ASN A 15 19.53 -28.53 50.16
N PRO A 16 20.58 -28.20 49.39
CA PRO A 16 20.95 -26.82 49.07
C PRO A 16 19.83 -26.04 48.34
N PHE A 17 18.99 -26.72 47.54
CA PHE A 17 17.96 -26.05 46.73
C PHE A 17 16.84 -25.42 47.56
N GLU A 18 16.47 -26.00 48.69
CA GLU A 18 15.46 -25.40 49.58
C GLU A 18 15.94 -24.07 50.15
N PHE A 19 17.22 -24.02 50.53
CA PHE A 19 17.85 -22.82 51.02
C PHE A 19 17.99 -21.75 49.93
N PHE A 20 18.28 -22.16 48.67
CA PHE A 20 18.26 -21.23 47.54
C PHE A 20 16.87 -20.65 47.28
N CYS A 21 15.80 -21.45 47.32
CA CYS A 21 14.42 -20.95 47.21
C CYS A 21 14.09 -19.92 48.31
N LEU A 22 14.54 -20.16 49.55
CA LEU A 22 14.38 -19.21 50.65
C LEU A 22 15.17 -17.91 50.41
N CYS A 23 16.43 -18.02 49.98
CA CYS A 23 17.27 -16.86 49.68
C CYS A 23 16.68 -15.98 48.57
N ILE A 24 16.17 -16.59 47.49
CA ILE A 24 15.53 -15.85 46.38
C ILE A 24 14.28 -15.12 46.86
N SER A 25 13.52 -15.74 47.77
CA SER A 25 12.30 -15.17 48.33
C SER A 25 12.56 -13.99 49.29
N LEU A 26 13.75 -13.93 49.90
CA LEU A 26 14.15 -12.89 50.84
C LEU A 26 14.88 -11.71 50.17
N GLU A 27 15.84 -11.97 49.27
CA GLU A 27 16.59 -10.91 48.58
C GLU A 27 17.17 -11.37 47.23
N GLU A 28 16.74 -10.72 46.14
CA GLU A 28 17.09 -11.10 44.76
C GLU A 28 18.61 -11.04 44.45
N ASN A 29 19.33 -10.08 45.06
CA ASN A 29 20.76 -9.88 44.82
C ASN A 29 21.62 -10.98 45.45
N LEU A 30 21.15 -11.59 46.54
CA LEU A 30 21.85 -12.67 47.24
C LEU A 30 22.07 -13.87 46.31
N PHE A 31 21.04 -14.18 45.53
CA PHE A 31 21.02 -15.29 44.58
C PHE A 31 21.92 -15.05 43.37
N LYS A 32 21.92 -13.83 42.78
CA LYS A 32 22.79 -13.47 41.64
C LYS A 32 24.28 -13.71 41.92
N THR A 33 24.73 -13.41 43.14
CA THR A 33 26.13 -13.61 43.56
C THR A 33 26.55 -15.07 43.76
N LYS A 34 25.60 -16.02 43.75
CA LYS A 34 25.88 -17.41 44.17
C LYS A 34 25.28 -18.51 43.30
N ILE A 35 24.62 -18.14 42.21
CA ILE A 35 24.11 -19.08 41.21
C ILE A 35 25.19 -19.91 40.54
N ALA A 36 26.41 -19.36 40.45
CA ALA A 36 27.59 -20.06 39.95
C ALA A 36 27.84 -21.37 40.73
N TYR A 37 27.61 -21.40 42.04
CA TYR A 37 27.81 -22.62 42.83
C TYR A 37 26.89 -23.77 42.38
N VAL A 38 25.61 -23.48 42.12
CA VAL A 38 24.62 -24.47 41.67
C VAL A 38 24.90 -24.89 40.22
N GLN A 39 25.38 -23.97 39.39
CA GLN A 39 25.75 -24.26 38.01
C GLN A 39 27.04 -25.09 37.91
N ASP A 40 28.02 -24.82 38.77
CA ASP A 40 29.32 -25.50 38.81
C ASP A 40 29.23 -26.92 39.40
N HIS A 41 28.19 -27.20 40.21
CA HIS A 41 27.96 -28.51 40.88
C HIS A 41 26.62 -29.13 40.47
N GLN A 42 26.12 -28.80 39.27
CA GLN A 42 24.77 -29.17 38.83
C GLN A 42 24.57 -30.69 38.75
N ASP A 43 25.60 -31.43 38.34
CA ASP A 43 25.55 -32.89 38.20
C ASP A 43 25.55 -33.62 39.55
N ASP A 44 26.31 -33.11 40.52
CA ASP A 44 26.39 -33.68 41.89
C ASP A 44 25.08 -33.46 42.68
N LEU A 45 24.41 -32.33 42.42
CA LEU A 45 23.21 -31.94 43.15
C LEU A 45 21.91 -32.45 42.50
N LYS A 46 21.97 -33.01 41.29
CA LYS A 46 20.79 -33.39 40.49
C LYS A 46 19.89 -34.40 41.19
N SER A 47 20.46 -35.31 41.97
CA SER A 47 19.73 -36.32 42.76
C SER A 47 18.88 -35.72 43.89
N LEU A 48 19.18 -34.48 44.30
CA LEU A 48 18.47 -33.75 45.36
C LEU A 48 17.32 -32.88 44.81
N LEU A 49 17.15 -32.78 43.48
CA LEU A 49 16.03 -32.09 42.85
C LEU A 49 14.78 -32.98 42.87
N ILE A 50 13.91 -32.73 43.83
CA ILE A 50 12.59 -33.38 43.93
C ILE A 50 11.47 -32.47 43.38
N PRO A 51 10.34 -33.05 42.90
CA PRO A 51 9.22 -32.30 42.34
C PRO A 51 8.73 -31.10 43.18
N SER A 52 8.66 -31.25 44.50
CA SER A 52 8.19 -30.19 45.41
C SER A 52 9.12 -28.96 45.41
N ILE A 53 10.42 -29.15 45.24
CA ILE A 53 11.41 -28.07 45.15
C ILE A 53 11.31 -27.38 43.79
N GLN A 54 11.12 -28.15 42.71
CA GLN A 54 10.94 -27.60 41.37
C GLN A 54 9.66 -26.76 41.25
N ILE A 55 8.57 -27.18 41.89
CA ILE A 55 7.34 -26.38 41.99
C ILE A 55 7.58 -25.08 42.76
N LYS A 56 8.28 -25.12 43.91
CA LYS A 56 8.65 -23.90 44.66
C LYS A 56 9.50 -22.95 43.81
N ALA A 57 10.48 -23.46 43.08
CA ALA A 57 11.33 -22.67 42.19
C ALA A 57 10.54 -22.06 41.01
N PHE A 58 9.59 -22.81 40.45
CA PHE A 58 8.67 -22.30 39.42
C PHE A 58 7.77 -21.17 39.95
N GLU A 59 7.20 -21.31 41.14
CA GLU A 59 6.39 -20.26 41.78
C GLU A 59 7.22 -18.99 42.05
N ILE A 60 8.47 -19.15 42.46
CA ILE A 60 9.42 -18.03 42.60
C ILE A 60 9.68 -17.36 41.25
N CYS A 61 9.93 -18.13 40.18
CA CYS A 61 10.08 -17.60 38.82
C CYS A 61 8.90 -16.74 38.38
N LYS A 62 7.67 -17.13 38.73
CA LYS A 62 6.44 -16.39 38.42
C LYS A 62 6.39 -15.02 39.08
N ILE A 63 6.89 -14.91 40.32
CA ILE A 63 6.91 -13.66 41.09
C ILE A 63 8.01 -12.72 40.59
N LEU A 64 9.15 -13.28 40.19
CA LEU A 64 10.30 -12.53 39.68
C LEU A 64 9.97 -11.88 38.32
N LYS A 65 10.22 -10.57 38.19
CA LYS A 65 10.01 -9.85 36.91
C LYS A 65 11.29 -9.70 36.08
N LEU A 66 12.44 -10.13 36.59
CA LEU A 66 13.71 -10.07 35.86
C LEU A 66 13.91 -11.34 35.00
N ASN A 67 13.80 -11.17 33.69
CA ASN A 67 13.94 -12.27 32.72
C ASN A 67 15.26 -13.04 32.86
N VAL A 68 16.37 -12.32 33.03
CA VAL A 68 17.70 -12.94 33.19
C VAL A 68 17.70 -13.90 34.37
N LEU A 69 17.09 -13.53 35.50
CA LEU A 69 17.09 -14.36 36.70
C LEU A 69 16.22 -15.60 36.55
N GLN A 70 15.05 -15.45 35.92
CA GLN A 70 14.18 -16.58 35.60
C GLN A 70 14.92 -17.60 34.73
N ASP A 71 15.69 -17.17 33.71
CA ASP A 71 16.45 -18.07 32.85
C ASP A 71 17.48 -18.85 33.66
N VAL A 72 18.13 -18.18 34.62
CA VAL A 72 19.11 -18.86 35.47
C VAL A 72 18.44 -19.85 36.43
N ILE A 73 17.26 -19.54 36.98
CA ILE A 73 16.51 -20.48 37.83
C ILE A 73 16.03 -21.69 37.03
N VAL A 74 15.47 -21.47 35.83
CA VAL A 74 15.03 -22.55 34.93
C VAL A 74 16.16 -23.54 34.69
N LYS A 75 17.38 -23.04 34.43
CA LYS A 75 18.57 -23.87 34.26
C LYS A 75 19.02 -24.54 35.57
N ALA A 76 19.17 -23.78 36.64
CA ALA A 76 19.72 -24.25 37.91
C ALA A 76 18.85 -25.33 38.58
N PHE A 77 17.52 -25.20 38.49
CA PHE A 77 16.57 -26.16 39.06
C PHE A 77 16.09 -27.21 38.05
N SER A 78 16.69 -27.23 36.86
CA SER A 78 16.34 -28.15 35.76
C SER A 78 14.83 -28.18 35.48
N LEU A 79 14.16 -27.03 35.44
CA LEU A 79 12.69 -26.97 35.34
C LEU A 79 12.17 -27.55 34.01
N THR A 80 13.01 -27.58 32.98
CA THR A 80 12.70 -28.24 31.69
C THR A 80 12.50 -29.76 31.82
N SER A 81 13.06 -30.41 32.84
CA SER A 81 12.80 -31.83 33.11
C SER A 81 11.53 -32.08 33.94
N ALA A 82 10.92 -31.01 34.45
CA ALA A 82 9.72 -31.04 35.30
C ALA A 82 8.46 -30.54 34.56
N VAL A 83 8.50 -30.51 33.22
CA VAL A 83 7.40 -29.99 32.38
C VAL A 83 6.08 -30.68 32.68
N SER A 84 6.08 -32.00 32.91
CA SER A 84 4.85 -32.77 33.20
C SER A 84 4.10 -32.32 34.46
N ILE A 85 4.82 -31.85 35.48
CA ILE A 85 4.22 -31.34 36.73
C ILE A 85 3.96 -29.82 36.69
N ILE A 86 4.68 -29.07 35.84
CA ILE A 86 4.55 -27.61 35.72
C ILE A 86 3.42 -27.21 34.75
N VAL A 87 3.20 -27.97 33.66
CA VAL A 87 2.16 -27.65 32.67
C VAL A 87 0.76 -27.52 33.28
N PRO A 88 0.30 -28.42 34.18
CA PRO A 88 -0.98 -28.24 34.86
C PRO A 88 -1.08 -26.92 35.62
N LEU A 89 0.00 -26.47 36.28
CA LEU A 89 0.04 -25.19 36.98
C LEU A 89 -0.09 -24.02 36.01
N LEU A 90 0.57 -24.09 34.84
CA LEU A 90 0.45 -23.07 33.79
C LEU A 90 -0.97 -23.02 33.21
N LYS A 91 -1.63 -24.16 33.00
CA LYS A 91 -3.03 -24.22 32.54
C LYS A 91 -3.99 -23.60 33.56
N MET A 92 -3.80 -23.88 34.85
CA MET A 92 -4.56 -23.22 35.92
C MET A 92 -4.38 -21.70 35.95
N GLU A 93 -3.18 -21.19 35.65
CA GLU A 93 -2.93 -19.74 35.57
C GLU A 93 -3.64 -19.10 34.37
N ILE A 94 -3.71 -19.79 33.23
CA ILE A 94 -4.50 -19.35 32.06
C ILE A 94 -5.99 -19.23 32.45
N GLU A 95 -6.54 -20.25 33.11
CA GLU A 95 -7.95 -20.26 33.56
C GLU A 95 -8.28 -19.15 34.55
N LYS A 96 -7.35 -18.84 35.46
CA LYS A 96 -7.46 -17.73 36.44
C LYS A 96 -7.39 -16.33 35.80
N LYS A 97 -7.22 -16.25 34.48
CA LYS A 97 -7.08 -14.99 33.70
C LYS A 97 -5.87 -14.18 34.16
N SER A 98 -4.80 -14.87 34.54
CA SER A 98 -3.50 -14.27 34.83
C SER A 98 -2.91 -13.58 33.59
N ASN A 99 -1.84 -12.81 33.77
CA ASN A 99 -1.20 -12.09 32.67
C ASN A 99 -0.60 -13.09 31.65
N LEU A 100 -1.28 -13.29 30.51
CA LEU A 100 -0.89 -14.25 29.49
C LEU A 100 0.52 -14.05 28.93
N THR A 101 1.10 -12.84 29.04
CA THR A 101 2.50 -12.63 28.63
C THR A 101 3.49 -13.35 29.53
N ASP A 102 3.17 -13.43 30.82
CA ASP A 102 4.06 -14.04 31.80
C ASP A 102 4.00 -15.56 31.65
N VAL A 103 2.80 -16.10 31.42
CA VAL A 103 2.59 -17.50 31.03
C VAL A 103 3.31 -17.82 29.73
N SER A 104 3.12 -17.02 28.67
CA SER A 104 3.79 -17.19 27.38
C SER A 104 5.32 -17.18 27.50
N SER A 105 5.87 -16.23 28.26
CA SER A 105 7.31 -16.16 28.56
C SER A 105 7.80 -17.44 29.25
N MET A 106 7.05 -17.97 30.20
CA MET A 106 7.42 -19.19 30.91
C MET A 106 7.32 -20.44 30.04
N VAL A 107 6.25 -20.60 29.26
CA VAL A 107 6.09 -21.68 28.28
C VAL A 107 7.26 -21.68 27.29
N LYS A 108 7.69 -20.50 26.84
CA LYS A 108 8.86 -20.35 25.98
C LYS A 108 10.14 -20.85 26.66
N LYS A 109 10.42 -20.41 27.89
CA LYS A 109 11.64 -20.76 28.64
C LYS A 109 11.72 -22.24 28.99
N LEU A 110 10.57 -22.88 29.21
CA LEU A 110 10.47 -24.30 29.51
C LEU A 110 10.42 -25.18 28.27
N HIS A 111 10.31 -24.59 27.07
CA HIS A 111 10.18 -25.32 25.80
C HIS A 111 9.02 -26.33 25.79
N CYS A 112 7.88 -25.96 26.38
CA CYS A 112 6.71 -26.85 26.53
C CYS A 112 5.49 -26.42 25.69
N GLN A 113 5.72 -25.72 24.57
CA GLN A 113 4.66 -25.21 23.69
C GLN A 113 3.74 -26.32 23.17
N SER A 114 4.29 -27.51 22.89
CA SER A 114 3.55 -28.66 22.35
C SER A 114 2.48 -29.22 23.29
N HIS A 115 2.42 -28.77 24.55
CA HIS A 115 1.43 -29.20 25.53
C HIS A 115 0.20 -28.28 25.60
N PHE A 116 0.17 -27.25 24.75
CA PHE A 116 -0.91 -26.27 24.68
C PHE A 116 -1.54 -26.26 23.30
N ASP A 117 -2.87 -26.38 23.27
CA ASP A 117 -3.63 -26.25 22.03
C ASP A 117 -3.73 -24.77 21.61
N LEU A 118 -4.08 -24.51 20.35
CA LEU A 118 -4.25 -23.14 19.85
C LEU A 118 -5.20 -22.29 20.71
N ASN A 119 -6.32 -22.86 21.17
CA ASN A 119 -7.35 -22.16 21.93
C ASN A 119 -6.94 -21.86 23.37
N GLU A 120 -5.96 -22.59 23.93
CA GLU A 120 -5.53 -22.41 25.31
C GLU A 120 -4.61 -21.20 25.47
N LEU A 121 -3.73 -20.92 24.49
CA LEU A 121 -2.71 -19.88 24.64
C LEU A 121 -2.51 -18.99 23.39
N ILE A 122 -2.38 -19.59 22.21
CA ILE A 122 -2.06 -18.87 20.96
C ILE A 122 -3.19 -17.90 20.57
N MET A 123 -4.42 -18.40 20.46
CA MET A 123 -5.59 -17.61 20.11
C MET A 123 -5.97 -16.56 21.17
N PRO A 124 -5.87 -16.83 22.48
CA PRO A 124 -5.97 -15.79 23.50
C PRO A 124 -4.98 -14.64 23.33
N LEU A 125 -3.70 -14.92 23.03
CA LEU A 125 -2.69 -13.89 22.76
C LEU A 125 -3.03 -13.11 21.49
N PHE A 126 -3.46 -13.81 20.44
CA PHE A 126 -3.88 -13.23 19.17
C PHE A 126 -5.05 -12.25 19.34
N PHE A 127 -6.14 -12.67 19.98
CA PHE A 127 -7.32 -11.85 20.23
C PHE A 127 -7.07 -10.70 21.21
N GLN A 128 -6.02 -10.77 22.03
CA GLN A 128 -5.60 -9.67 22.89
C GLN A 128 -4.61 -8.71 22.21
N ASN A 129 -4.38 -8.83 20.90
CA ASN A 129 -3.42 -8.06 20.11
C ASN A 129 -1.97 -8.18 20.61
N LYS A 130 -1.60 -9.36 21.13
CA LYS A 130 -0.24 -9.67 21.60
C LYS A 130 0.52 -10.53 20.58
N ILE A 131 0.52 -10.08 19.32
CA ILE A 131 1.05 -10.81 18.16
C ILE A 131 2.53 -11.19 18.34
N LEU A 132 3.36 -10.31 18.92
CA LEU A 132 4.78 -10.59 19.14
C LEU A 132 5.02 -11.74 20.13
N GLU A 133 4.20 -11.86 21.19
CA GLU A 133 4.32 -12.95 22.15
C GLU A 133 3.81 -14.26 21.57
N MET A 134 2.72 -14.20 20.81
CA MET A 134 2.20 -15.33 20.03
C MET A 134 3.28 -15.86 19.06
N GLU A 135 3.92 -14.99 18.29
CA GLU A 135 4.98 -15.39 17.35
C GLU A 135 6.16 -16.06 18.03
N LYS A 136 6.59 -15.56 19.20
CA LYS A 136 7.69 -16.20 19.96
C LYS A 136 7.37 -17.63 20.38
N LEU A 137 6.09 -17.98 20.55
CA LEU A 137 5.65 -19.35 20.82
C LEU A 137 5.63 -20.19 19.54
N LEU A 138 5.15 -19.61 18.44
CA LEU A 138 5.14 -20.27 17.13
C LEU A 138 6.55 -20.55 16.60
N ASP A 139 7.52 -19.65 16.80
CA ASP A 139 8.90 -19.76 16.31
C ASP A 139 9.59 -21.09 16.67
N LEU A 140 9.14 -21.76 17.74
CA LEU A 140 9.76 -22.97 18.29
C LEU A 140 9.01 -24.26 17.94
N ASN A 141 7.86 -24.20 17.25
CA ASN A 141 7.05 -25.38 16.96
C ASN A 141 6.38 -25.28 15.57
N THR A 142 6.89 -26.07 14.62
CA THR A 142 6.41 -26.12 13.23
C THR A 142 4.97 -26.59 13.08
N GLU A 143 4.48 -27.49 13.93
CA GLU A 143 3.11 -27.98 13.85
C GLU A 143 2.12 -26.89 14.31
N LEU A 144 2.42 -26.19 15.41
CA LEU A 144 1.62 -25.03 15.83
C LEU A 144 1.61 -23.90 14.79
N GLN A 145 2.73 -23.69 14.06
CA GLN A 145 2.77 -22.74 12.95
C GLN A 145 1.75 -23.09 11.87
N LYS A 146 1.73 -24.37 11.43
CA LYS A 146 0.80 -24.87 10.40
C LYS A 146 -0.65 -24.83 10.88
N GLU A 147 -0.92 -25.29 12.10
CA GLU A 147 -2.26 -25.27 12.68
C GLU A 147 -2.80 -23.84 12.79
N PHE A 148 -2.00 -22.89 13.27
CA PHE A 148 -2.40 -21.50 13.39
C PHE A 148 -2.67 -20.88 12.01
N LEU A 149 -1.81 -21.13 11.03
CA LEU A 149 -2.00 -20.65 9.65
C LEU A 149 -3.25 -21.23 9.00
N SER A 150 -3.53 -22.52 9.20
CA SER A 150 -4.76 -23.16 8.72
C SER A 150 -6.01 -22.55 9.36
N LEU A 151 -6.00 -22.28 10.66
CA LEU A 151 -7.11 -21.60 11.33
C LEU A 151 -7.26 -20.14 10.84
N LEU A 152 -6.16 -19.44 10.64
CA LEU A 152 -6.15 -18.08 10.10
C LEU A 152 -6.71 -18.03 8.68
N ASP A 153 -6.41 -19.04 7.86
CA ASP A 153 -6.95 -19.18 6.51
C ASP A 153 -8.48 -19.31 6.51
N LYS A 154 -9.02 -20.19 7.37
CA LYS A 154 -10.47 -20.36 7.57
C LYS A 154 -11.15 -19.07 8.02
N LEU A 155 -10.49 -18.30 8.90
CA LEU A 155 -10.97 -16.97 9.30
C LEU A 155 -11.00 -15.97 8.14
N VAL A 156 -10.05 -16.04 7.20
CA VAL A 156 -10.02 -15.18 6.01
C VAL A 156 -11.13 -15.58 5.01
N GLY A 157 -11.41 -16.88 4.89
CA GLY A 157 -12.51 -17.44 4.10
C GLY A 157 -13.91 -17.25 4.70
N ASN A 158 -14.01 -16.77 5.95
CA ASN A 158 -15.24 -16.75 6.75
C ASN A 158 -15.87 -18.13 6.96
N GLU A 159 -15.06 -19.19 6.96
CA GLU A 159 -15.49 -20.56 7.30
C GLU A 159 -15.70 -20.74 8.80
N VAL A 160 -15.07 -19.88 9.61
CA VAL A 160 -15.16 -19.88 11.07
C VAL A 160 -15.50 -18.47 11.55
N GLU A 161 -16.44 -18.37 12.48
CA GLU A 161 -16.78 -17.10 13.11
C GLU A 161 -15.83 -16.74 14.25
N ILE A 162 -15.46 -15.45 14.34
CA ILE A 162 -14.64 -14.94 15.45
C ILE A 162 -15.39 -15.09 16.79
N SER A 163 -16.71 -14.96 16.80
CA SER A 163 -17.59 -15.15 17.96
C SER A 163 -17.34 -16.50 18.63
N ASP A 164 -17.36 -17.57 17.84
CA ASP A 164 -17.23 -18.94 18.32
C ASP A 164 -15.84 -19.21 18.89
N LEU A 165 -14.80 -18.66 18.23
CA LEU A 165 -13.43 -18.77 18.73
C LEU A 165 -13.20 -17.96 20.02
N LEU A 166 -13.86 -16.81 20.18
CA LEU A 166 -13.77 -16.06 21.45
C LEU A 166 -14.38 -16.84 22.61
N LEU A 167 -15.49 -17.56 22.36
CA LEU A 167 -16.12 -18.44 23.33
C LEU A 167 -15.23 -19.63 23.67
N SER A 168 -14.69 -20.33 22.66
CA SER A 168 -13.80 -21.49 22.88
C SER A 168 -12.51 -21.12 23.62
N CYS A 169 -12.01 -19.90 23.43
CA CYS A 169 -10.81 -19.39 24.07
C CYS A 169 -11.06 -18.70 25.44
N ASN A 170 -12.32 -18.64 25.91
CA ASN A 170 -12.72 -17.91 27.12
C ASN A 170 -12.26 -16.42 27.13
N VAL A 171 -12.22 -15.79 25.94
CA VAL A 171 -11.83 -14.39 25.76
C VAL A 171 -13.07 -13.52 25.69
N LYS A 172 -13.27 -12.66 26.70
CA LYS A 172 -14.46 -11.81 26.83
C LYS A 172 -14.65 -10.81 25.68
N GLN A 173 -13.56 -10.27 25.15
CA GLN A 173 -13.61 -9.24 24.12
C GLN A 173 -12.33 -9.23 23.27
N LEU A 174 -12.52 -9.09 21.97
CA LEU A 174 -11.44 -8.82 21.02
C LEU A 174 -10.80 -7.45 21.30
N LYS A 175 -9.47 -7.41 21.39
CA LYS A 175 -8.69 -6.18 21.41
C LYS A 175 -8.07 -5.97 20.04
N GLY A 176 -8.28 -4.79 19.44
CA GLY A 176 -7.77 -4.46 18.12
C GLY A 176 -8.77 -4.74 16.99
N GLN A 177 -8.36 -4.44 15.76
CA GLN A 177 -9.18 -4.62 14.57
C GLN A 177 -8.73 -5.86 13.80
N MET A 178 -9.68 -6.75 13.52
CA MET A 178 -9.46 -7.99 12.80
C MET A 178 -10.23 -7.95 11.50
N SER A 179 -9.76 -7.13 10.56
CA SER A 179 -10.31 -7.15 9.20
C SER A 179 -9.67 -8.28 8.40
N PRO A 180 -10.38 -8.90 7.45
CA PRO A 180 -9.79 -9.92 6.60
C PRO A 180 -8.52 -9.46 5.84
N LYS A 181 -8.37 -8.15 5.59
CA LYS A 181 -7.15 -7.57 5.02
C LYS A 181 -5.96 -7.66 5.99
N ILE A 182 -6.18 -7.41 7.27
CA ILE A 182 -5.15 -7.52 8.31
C ILE A 182 -4.77 -8.99 8.52
N LEU A 183 -5.77 -9.88 8.57
CA LEU A 183 -5.56 -11.33 8.68
C LEU A 183 -4.76 -11.88 7.51
N CYS A 184 -5.14 -11.53 6.28
CA CYS A 184 -4.41 -11.91 5.06
C CYS A 184 -2.97 -11.41 5.10
N LYS A 185 -2.72 -10.12 5.43
CA LYS A 185 -1.35 -9.59 5.58
C LYS A 185 -0.52 -10.32 6.64
N LEU A 186 -1.14 -10.69 7.76
CA LEU A 186 -0.49 -11.47 8.79
C LEU A 186 -0.13 -12.87 8.28
N GLY A 187 -1.06 -13.56 7.63
CA GLY A 187 -0.87 -14.88 7.06
C GLY A 187 0.27 -14.92 6.04
N LEU A 188 0.25 -14.01 5.07
CA LEU A 188 1.34 -13.85 4.09
C LEU A 188 2.71 -13.65 4.77
N ARG A 189 2.79 -12.77 5.76
CA ARG A 189 4.05 -12.54 6.48
C ARG A 189 4.54 -13.80 7.20
N LEU A 190 3.63 -14.55 7.84
CA LEU A 190 3.99 -15.76 8.58
C LEU A 190 4.35 -16.92 7.65
N LEU A 191 3.67 -17.09 6.52
CA LEU A 191 4.04 -18.05 5.47
C LEU A 191 5.49 -17.80 5.01
N LYS A 192 5.85 -16.54 4.72
CA LYS A 192 7.21 -16.17 4.32
C LYS A 192 8.23 -16.39 5.45
N LYS A 193 7.87 -16.01 6.68
CA LYS A 193 8.76 -16.13 7.85
C LYS A 193 9.12 -17.58 8.14
N TYR A 194 8.16 -18.48 8.03
CA TYR A 194 8.33 -19.90 8.37
C TYR A 194 8.61 -20.79 7.16
N ASN A 195 8.63 -20.22 5.95
CA ASN A 195 8.83 -20.96 4.70
C ASN A 195 7.84 -22.15 4.57
N ILE A 196 6.56 -21.88 4.83
CA ILE A 196 5.48 -22.88 4.78
C ILE A 196 4.81 -22.81 3.40
N ASP A 197 4.52 -23.99 2.85
CA ASP A 197 3.85 -24.15 1.56
C ASP A 197 2.51 -23.39 1.51
N THR A 198 2.30 -22.65 0.43
CA THR A 198 1.12 -21.80 0.28
C THR A 198 -0.16 -22.56 -0.04
N GLY A 199 -0.05 -23.84 -0.41
CA GLY A 199 -1.18 -24.76 -0.52
C GLY A 199 -1.92 -24.98 0.81
N LEU A 200 -1.27 -24.72 1.96
CA LEU A 200 -1.90 -24.77 3.28
C LEU A 200 -2.94 -23.66 3.49
N CYS A 201 -2.82 -22.54 2.76
CA CYS A 201 -3.61 -21.32 2.98
C CYS A 201 -4.30 -20.82 1.70
N PRO A 202 -5.23 -21.60 1.12
CA PRO A 202 -5.88 -21.26 -0.15
C PRO A 202 -6.71 -19.97 -0.09
N ASN A 203 -7.44 -19.70 1.01
CA ASN A 203 -8.26 -18.49 1.13
C ASN A 203 -7.40 -17.21 1.21
N ILE A 204 -6.27 -17.27 1.91
CA ILE A 204 -5.29 -16.17 1.98
C ILE A 204 -4.69 -15.93 0.59
N MET A 205 -4.31 -16.99 -0.13
CA MET A 205 -3.77 -16.88 -1.50
C MET A 205 -4.77 -16.27 -2.46
N HIS A 206 -5.99 -16.80 -2.48
CA HIS A 206 -7.09 -16.29 -3.30
C HIS A 206 -7.34 -14.79 -3.04
N ARG A 207 -7.46 -14.40 -1.77
CA ARG A 207 -7.68 -13.00 -1.37
C ARG A 207 -6.50 -12.09 -1.74
N SER A 208 -5.27 -12.59 -1.68
CA SER A 208 -4.09 -11.86 -2.11
C SER A 208 -4.16 -11.58 -3.62
N LYS A 209 -4.45 -12.60 -4.44
CA LYS A 209 -4.62 -12.44 -5.89
C LYS A 209 -5.73 -11.45 -6.24
N LEU A 210 -6.90 -11.55 -5.60
CA LEU A 210 -8.00 -10.61 -5.79
C LEU A 210 -7.59 -9.16 -5.42
N SER A 211 -6.78 -9.00 -4.38
CA SER A 211 -6.26 -7.69 -3.98
C SER A 211 -5.31 -7.10 -5.03
N SER A 212 -4.41 -7.92 -5.60
CA SER A 212 -3.56 -7.53 -6.72
C SER A 212 -4.38 -7.14 -7.95
N LEU A 213 -5.42 -7.91 -8.28
CA LEU A 213 -6.32 -7.60 -9.40
C LEU A 213 -7.05 -6.28 -9.20
N ARG A 214 -7.65 -6.05 -8.02
CA ARG A 214 -8.31 -4.77 -7.71
C ARG A 214 -7.37 -3.58 -7.86
N TYR A 215 -6.10 -3.75 -7.48
CA TYR A 215 -5.08 -2.74 -7.70
C TYR A 215 -4.84 -2.50 -9.21
N LEU A 216 -4.69 -3.55 -10.02
CA LEU A 216 -4.53 -3.41 -11.48
C LEU A 216 -5.75 -2.76 -12.15
N PHE A 217 -6.97 -3.14 -11.78
CA PHE A 217 -8.19 -2.49 -12.26
C PHE A 217 -8.21 -0.99 -11.93
N MET A 218 -7.84 -0.62 -10.71
CA MET A 218 -7.71 0.80 -10.32
C MET A 218 -6.67 1.53 -11.17
N ARG A 219 -5.49 0.92 -11.42
CA ARG A 219 -4.47 1.52 -12.29
C ARG A 219 -4.96 1.72 -13.73
N CYS A 220 -5.70 0.74 -14.24
CA CYS A 220 -6.23 0.76 -15.60
C CYS A 220 -7.33 1.82 -15.76
N TYR A 221 -8.40 1.74 -14.95
CA TYR A 221 -9.62 2.54 -15.16
C TYR A 221 -9.63 3.89 -14.45
N HIS A 222 -8.88 4.06 -13.36
CA HIS A 222 -8.83 5.33 -12.62
C HIS A 222 -7.56 6.13 -12.89
N GLN A 223 -6.40 5.48 -12.96
CA GLN A 223 -5.12 6.17 -13.12
C GLN A 223 -4.67 6.31 -14.58
N ASN A 224 -5.23 5.50 -15.50
CA ASN A 224 -4.78 5.43 -16.89
C ASN A 224 -3.26 5.21 -16.99
N GLU A 225 -2.74 4.27 -16.20
CA GLU A 225 -1.33 3.86 -16.12
C GLU A 225 -1.13 2.37 -16.49
N LEU A 226 -2.17 1.72 -16.98
CA LEU A 226 -2.14 0.32 -17.40
C LEU A 226 -3.09 0.15 -18.58
N SER A 227 -2.64 -0.54 -19.63
CA SER A 227 -3.50 -0.89 -20.76
C SER A 227 -4.47 -2.02 -20.40
N ILE A 228 -5.66 -1.99 -21.00
CA ILE A 228 -6.68 -3.04 -20.80
C ILE A 228 -6.16 -4.40 -21.28
N ASP A 229 -5.37 -4.44 -22.35
CA ASP A 229 -4.76 -5.68 -22.82
C ASP A 229 -3.82 -6.29 -21.78
N SER A 230 -2.96 -5.47 -21.17
CA SER A 230 -2.09 -5.92 -20.06
C SER A 230 -2.90 -6.37 -18.85
N LEU A 231 -3.93 -5.61 -18.46
CA LEU A 231 -4.84 -6.00 -17.38
C LEU A 231 -5.47 -7.37 -17.64
N THR A 232 -5.94 -7.61 -18.87
CA THR A 232 -6.58 -8.86 -19.26
C THR A 232 -5.59 -10.03 -19.20
N LEU A 233 -4.35 -9.84 -19.63
CA LEU A 233 -3.30 -10.87 -19.56
C LEU A 233 -2.93 -11.21 -18.12
N PHE A 234 -2.75 -10.20 -17.25
CA PHE A 234 -2.55 -10.44 -15.82
C PHE A 234 -3.74 -11.16 -15.19
N ALA A 235 -4.96 -10.81 -15.58
CA ALA A 235 -6.17 -11.48 -15.10
C ALA A 235 -6.20 -12.96 -15.48
N VAL A 236 -5.80 -13.29 -16.72
CA VAL A 236 -5.69 -14.69 -17.17
C VAL A 236 -4.62 -15.44 -16.39
N GLU A 237 -3.39 -14.89 -16.26
CA GLU A 237 -2.30 -15.54 -15.52
C GLU A 237 -2.67 -15.76 -14.05
N LEU A 238 -3.26 -14.77 -13.37
CA LEU A 238 -3.57 -14.87 -11.95
C LEU A 238 -4.70 -15.86 -11.65
N SER A 239 -5.63 -16.03 -12.60
CA SER A 239 -6.83 -16.85 -12.42
C SER A 239 -6.78 -18.21 -13.10
N GLU A 240 -5.67 -18.58 -13.72
CA GLU A 240 -5.52 -19.81 -14.54
C GLU A 240 -6.16 -21.05 -13.91
N ASN A 241 -5.84 -21.30 -12.63
CA ASN A 241 -6.29 -22.46 -11.84
C ASN A 241 -7.35 -22.13 -10.79
N ASP A 242 -8.01 -20.96 -10.85
CA ASP A 242 -8.96 -20.50 -9.83
C ASP A 242 -10.28 -20.04 -10.46
N THR A 243 -11.24 -20.97 -10.53
CA THR A 243 -12.57 -20.73 -11.13
C THR A 243 -13.40 -19.69 -10.38
N ILE A 244 -13.23 -19.60 -9.05
CA ILE A 244 -13.93 -18.60 -8.23
C ILE A 244 -13.39 -17.22 -8.62
N LEU A 245 -12.06 -17.08 -8.70
CA LEU A 245 -11.43 -15.82 -9.09
C LEU A 245 -11.79 -15.41 -10.52
N LYS A 246 -11.92 -16.35 -11.46
CA LYS A 246 -12.41 -16.06 -12.83
C LYS A 246 -13.78 -15.39 -12.79
N THR A 247 -14.68 -15.85 -11.93
CA THR A 247 -16.02 -15.28 -11.77
C THR A 247 -15.95 -13.89 -11.15
N GLU A 248 -15.16 -13.71 -10.08
CA GLU A 248 -14.96 -12.40 -9.46
C GLU A 248 -14.31 -11.37 -10.40
N ILE A 249 -13.42 -11.80 -11.30
CA ILE A 249 -12.84 -10.92 -12.32
C ILE A 249 -13.92 -10.44 -13.31
N LEU A 250 -14.85 -11.30 -13.70
CA LEU A 250 -15.98 -10.89 -14.54
C LEU A 250 -16.86 -9.86 -13.81
N ASP A 251 -17.11 -10.07 -12.52
CA ASP A 251 -17.82 -9.10 -11.69
C ASP A 251 -17.07 -7.75 -11.62
N LEU A 252 -15.74 -7.76 -11.52
CA LEU A 252 -14.93 -6.55 -11.60
C LEU A 252 -15.09 -5.84 -12.94
N PHE A 253 -15.00 -6.53 -14.08
CA PHE A 253 -15.24 -5.90 -15.39
C PHE A 253 -16.62 -5.27 -15.50
N LEU A 254 -17.66 -5.92 -14.95
CA LEU A 254 -19.01 -5.39 -14.90
C LEU A 254 -19.13 -4.18 -13.95
N GLU A 255 -18.48 -4.22 -12.79
CA GLU A 255 -18.43 -3.10 -11.82
C GLU A 255 -17.84 -1.83 -12.47
N TYR A 256 -16.78 -2.00 -13.25
CA TYR A 256 -16.14 -0.93 -14.04
C TYR A 256 -16.88 -0.59 -15.35
N CYS A 257 -18.03 -1.23 -15.60
CA CYS A 257 -18.88 -1.02 -16.78
C CYS A 257 -18.16 -1.32 -18.12
N ASP A 258 -17.20 -2.24 -18.12
CA ASP A 258 -16.45 -2.63 -19.31
C ASP A 258 -16.78 -4.07 -19.73
N ILE A 259 -17.97 -4.20 -20.30
CA ILE A 259 -18.53 -5.48 -20.73
C ILE A 259 -17.75 -6.11 -21.89
N TYR A 260 -17.11 -5.30 -22.72
CA TYR A 260 -16.35 -5.77 -23.88
C TYR A 260 -15.04 -6.43 -23.43
N SER A 261 -14.31 -5.80 -22.52
CA SER A 261 -13.11 -6.41 -21.93
C SER A 261 -13.45 -7.66 -21.13
N GLY A 262 -14.59 -7.68 -20.42
CA GLY A 262 -15.12 -8.89 -19.80
C GLY A 262 -15.38 -10.01 -20.81
N PHE A 263 -15.95 -9.69 -21.98
CA PHE A 263 -16.11 -10.64 -23.09
C PHE A 263 -14.77 -11.18 -23.61
N LEU A 264 -13.77 -10.31 -23.81
CA LEU A 264 -12.43 -10.73 -24.23
C LEU A 264 -11.77 -11.64 -23.19
N PHE A 265 -11.96 -11.34 -21.90
CA PHE A 265 -11.48 -12.17 -20.81
C PHE A 265 -12.12 -13.57 -20.83
N VAL A 266 -13.43 -13.69 -21.06
CA VAL A 266 -14.11 -15.00 -21.22
C VAL A 266 -13.44 -15.83 -22.33
N GLN A 267 -13.13 -15.21 -23.47
CA GLN A 267 -12.48 -15.89 -24.59
C GLN A 267 -11.05 -16.35 -24.25
N LYS A 268 -10.28 -15.54 -23.53
CA LYS A 268 -8.88 -15.84 -23.20
C LYS A 268 -8.73 -16.80 -22.01
N ALA A 269 -9.62 -16.74 -21.03
CA ALA A 269 -9.52 -17.51 -19.78
C ALA A 269 -10.25 -18.87 -19.83
N ASN A 270 -10.83 -19.25 -20.98
CA ASN A 270 -11.59 -20.48 -21.21
C ASN A 270 -12.67 -20.73 -20.15
N ILE A 271 -13.51 -19.73 -19.88
CA ILE A 271 -14.51 -19.79 -18.81
C ILE A 271 -15.71 -20.65 -19.26
N PRO A 272 -16.20 -21.60 -18.43
CA PRO A 272 -17.39 -22.38 -18.75
C PRO A 272 -18.60 -21.48 -18.96
N GLN A 273 -19.38 -21.76 -20.01
CA GLN A 273 -20.50 -20.91 -20.37
C GLN A 273 -21.60 -20.83 -19.29
N SER A 274 -21.70 -21.82 -18.40
CA SER A 274 -22.56 -21.76 -17.23
C SER A 274 -22.21 -20.60 -16.30
N SER A 275 -20.92 -20.33 -16.08
CA SER A 275 -20.39 -19.31 -15.17
C SER A 275 -20.34 -17.90 -15.74
N VAL A 276 -20.58 -17.72 -17.05
CA VAL A 276 -20.55 -16.40 -17.68
C VAL A 276 -21.81 -15.58 -17.30
N PRO A 277 -21.67 -14.33 -16.83
CA PRO A 277 -22.79 -13.45 -16.52
C PRO A 277 -23.72 -13.19 -17.72
N HIS A 278 -25.00 -12.97 -17.45
CA HIS A 278 -26.03 -12.77 -18.48
C HIS A 278 -25.71 -11.61 -19.43
N GLN A 279 -25.14 -10.53 -18.91
CA GLN A 279 -24.76 -9.36 -19.71
C GLN A 279 -23.75 -9.73 -20.80
N ILE A 280 -22.73 -10.52 -20.46
CA ILE A 280 -21.70 -10.95 -21.41
C ILE A 280 -22.25 -12.00 -22.38
N LYS A 281 -23.12 -12.91 -21.90
CA LYS A 281 -23.85 -13.85 -22.77
C LYS A 281 -24.70 -13.13 -23.82
N TYR A 282 -25.40 -12.06 -23.42
CA TYR A 282 -26.17 -11.24 -24.34
C TYR A 282 -25.27 -10.60 -25.41
N LEU A 283 -24.08 -10.13 -25.02
CA LEU A 283 -23.10 -9.58 -25.97
C LEU A 283 -22.58 -10.65 -26.95
N GLN A 284 -22.28 -11.86 -26.47
CA GLN A 284 -21.85 -12.99 -27.30
C GLN A 284 -22.88 -13.35 -28.37
N ASN A 285 -24.17 -13.29 -28.02
CA ASN A 285 -25.26 -13.69 -28.90
C ASN A 285 -25.78 -12.56 -29.81
N ASN A 286 -25.26 -11.33 -29.68
CA ASN A 286 -25.76 -10.17 -30.41
C ASN A 286 -24.62 -9.44 -31.13
N SER A 287 -24.38 -9.82 -32.38
CA SER A 287 -23.28 -9.31 -33.22
C SER A 287 -23.28 -7.79 -33.39
N ASN A 288 -24.46 -7.18 -33.56
CA ASN A 288 -24.59 -5.72 -33.65
C ASN A 288 -24.13 -5.04 -32.35
N LYS A 289 -24.55 -5.59 -31.21
CA LYS A 289 -24.16 -5.07 -29.90
C LYS A 289 -22.66 -5.24 -29.63
N LEU A 290 -22.08 -6.36 -30.03
CA LEU A 290 -20.65 -6.63 -29.93
C LEU A 290 -19.83 -5.58 -30.70
N GLU A 291 -20.23 -5.29 -31.94
CA GLU A 291 -19.54 -4.31 -32.77
C GLU A 291 -19.70 -2.88 -32.23
N GLU A 292 -20.86 -2.53 -31.65
CA GLU A 292 -21.04 -1.26 -30.94
C GLU A 292 -20.08 -1.11 -29.75
N GLU A 293 -20.01 -2.12 -28.87
CA GLU A 293 -19.15 -2.05 -27.69
C GLU A 293 -17.67 -2.10 -28.06
N ARG A 294 -17.29 -2.85 -29.10
CA ARG A 294 -15.94 -2.83 -29.68
C ARG A 294 -15.55 -1.42 -30.13
N LYS A 295 -16.39 -0.76 -30.93
CA LYS A 295 -16.13 0.62 -31.38
C LYS A 295 -16.04 1.61 -30.22
N ARG A 296 -16.85 1.42 -29.16
CA ARG A 296 -16.73 2.25 -27.95
C ARG A 296 -15.42 2.02 -27.21
N HIS A 297 -15.00 0.77 -27.09
CA HIS A 297 -13.74 0.38 -26.47
C HIS A 297 -12.56 1.01 -27.23
N GLU A 298 -12.51 0.86 -28.56
CA GLU A 298 -11.48 1.48 -29.42
C GLU A 298 -11.45 3.02 -29.29
N ASN A 299 -12.61 3.69 -29.29
CA ASN A 299 -12.70 5.15 -29.15
C ASN A 299 -12.30 5.69 -27.77
N ASN A 300 -12.39 4.88 -26.71
CA ASN A 300 -11.95 5.29 -25.38
C ASN A 300 -10.42 5.24 -25.24
N HIS A 301 -9.75 4.36 -25.98
CA HIS A 301 -8.27 4.25 -25.98
C HIS A 301 -7.57 5.37 -26.76
N LEU A 302 -8.23 5.95 -27.77
CA LEU A 302 -7.65 6.99 -28.65
C LEU A 302 -7.58 8.41 -28.06
N LYS A 303 -7.96 8.61 -26.78
CA LYS A 303 -8.13 9.95 -26.20
C LYS A 303 -6.88 10.64 -25.65
N LYS A 304 -5.70 10.01 -25.65
CA LYS A 304 -4.44 10.69 -25.30
C LYS A 304 -3.79 11.30 -26.54
N SER A 305 -3.60 12.62 -26.55
CA SER A 305 -2.83 13.29 -27.59
C SER A 305 -1.36 12.91 -27.44
N LYS A 306 -0.76 12.34 -28.50
CA LYS A 306 0.70 12.05 -28.53
C LYS A 306 1.56 13.29 -28.27
N ASN A 307 1.00 14.49 -28.44
CA ASN A 307 1.75 15.74 -28.24
C ASN A 307 2.01 16.08 -26.77
N ASP A 308 1.33 15.42 -25.82
CA ASP A 308 1.43 15.76 -24.39
C ASP A 308 2.64 15.12 -23.70
N PHE A 309 3.34 14.18 -24.35
CA PHE A 309 4.45 13.42 -23.78
C PHE A 309 5.76 13.68 -24.52
N TYR A 310 6.87 13.41 -23.83
CA TYR A 310 8.19 13.35 -24.42
C TYR A 310 8.27 12.14 -25.37
N MET A 311 8.91 12.32 -26.52
CA MET A 311 8.92 11.34 -27.60
C MET A 311 10.36 10.99 -27.97
N LEU A 312 10.56 9.74 -28.39
CA LEU A 312 11.85 9.26 -28.88
C LEU A 312 12.30 10.10 -30.09
N SER A 313 13.53 10.59 -30.05
CA SER A 313 14.12 11.44 -31.09
C SER A 313 14.75 10.65 -32.24
N ILE A 314 14.93 9.33 -32.08
CA ILE A 314 15.44 8.40 -33.10
C ILE A 314 14.30 7.64 -33.81
N PRO A 315 14.50 7.21 -35.07
CA PRO A 315 13.50 6.42 -35.78
C PRO A 315 13.37 5.01 -35.19
N TYR A 316 12.21 4.38 -35.39
CA TYR A 316 11.96 3.01 -34.93
C TYR A 316 12.95 1.98 -35.48
N SER A 317 13.49 2.21 -36.69
CA SER A 317 14.52 1.36 -37.31
C SER A 317 15.85 1.35 -36.56
N SER A 318 16.08 2.31 -35.66
CA SER A 318 17.26 2.37 -34.79
C SER A 318 17.09 1.59 -33.48
N ILE A 319 15.93 0.95 -33.27
CA ILE A 319 15.69 0.09 -32.12
C ILE A 319 15.97 -1.36 -32.53
N CYS A 320 17.01 -1.96 -31.93
CA CYS A 320 17.45 -3.31 -32.20
C CYS A 320 16.96 -4.26 -31.09
N GLN A 321 16.02 -5.14 -31.41
CA GLN A 321 15.62 -6.23 -30.51
C GLN A 321 16.62 -7.38 -30.66
N ILE A 322 17.20 -7.83 -29.55
CA ILE A 322 18.27 -8.82 -29.52
C ILE A 322 17.71 -10.10 -28.92
N GLU A 323 17.47 -11.09 -29.79
CA GLU A 323 16.82 -12.35 -29.45
C GLU A 323 17.72 -13.57 -29.76
N THR A 324 18.79 -13.37 -30.55
CA THR A 324 19.71 -14.43 -30.98
C THR A 324 21.18 -14.15 -30.59
N ILE A 325 22.00 -15.20 -30.61
CA ILE A 325 23.45 -15.11 -30.33
C ILE A 325 24.17 -14.21 -31.37
N GLN A 326 23.74 -14.23 -32.63
CA GLN A 326 24.36 -13.42 -33.69
C GLN A 326 24.10 -11.93 -33.46
N GLU A 327 22.84 -11.57 -33.21
CA GLU A 327 22.44 -10.20 -32.86
C GLU A 327 23.15 -9.73 -31.59
N PHE A 328 23.26 -10.60 -30.59
CA PHE A 328 23.98 -10.33 -29.35
C PHE A 328 25.44 -9.92 -29.60
N ASN A 329 26.16 -10.68 -30.42
CA ASN A 329 27.57 -10.39 -30.70
C ASN A 329 27.72 -9.06 -31.48
N ILE A 330 26.86 -8.80 -32.46
CA ILE A 330 26.86 -7.55 -33.23
C ILE A 330 26.57 -6.35 -32.30
N ALA A 331 25.57 -6.47 -31.43
CA ALA A 331 25.24 -5.44 -30.46
C ALA A 331 26.42 -5.17 -29.51
N LEU A 332 27.07 -6.23 -29.01
CA LEU A 332 28.18 -6.10 -28.08
C LEU A 332 29.40 -5.39 -28.70
N GLU A 333 29.73 -5.68 -29.96
CA GLU A 333 30.81 -5.00 -30.68
C GLU A 333 30.54 -3.49 -30.80
N ASP A 334 29.32 -3.11 -31.18
CA ASP A 334 28.92 -1.70 -31.29
C ASP A 334 28.98 -1.00 -29.92
N LEU A 335 28.39 -1.62 -28.88
CA LEU A 335 28.37 -1.09 -27.52
C LEU A 335 29.76 -0.90 -26.91
N LYS A 336 30.71 -1.80 -27.22
CA LYS A 336 32.12 -1.68 -26.76
C LYS A 336 32.85 -0.49 -27.38
N SER A 337 32.42 -0.03 -28.55
CA SER A 337 33.01 1.12 -29.25
C SER A 337 32.50 2.48 -28.71
N CYS A 338 31.40 2.46 -27.97
CA CYS A 338 30.74 3.66 -27.43
C CYS A 338 31.39 4.16 -26.14
N SER A 339 31.45 5.48 -25.96
CA SER A 339 32.02 6.12 -24.75
C SER A 339 30.98 6.41 -23.66
N VAL A 340 29.71 6.52 -24.01
CA VAL A 340 28.60 6.77 -23.10
C VAL A 340 27.42 5.89 -23.48
N LEU A 341 26.81 5.23 -22.48
CA LEU A 341 25.66 4.36 -22.65
C LEU A 341 24.55 4.78 -21.67
N GLY A 342 23.31 4.83 -22.15
CA GLY A 342 22.12 4.92 -21.30
C GLY A 342 21.65 3.51 -20.97
N ILE A 343 21.37 3.21 -19.70
CA ILE A 343 20.99 1.85 -19.28
C ILE A 343 19.74 1.90 -18.42
N ASP A 344 18.79 1.05 -18.78
CA ASP A 344 17.59 0.78 -18.02
C ASP A 344 17.24 -0.72 -18.04
N THR A 345 16.25 -1.14 -17.26
CA THR A 345 15.75 -2.51 -17.25
C THR A 345 14.24 -2.59 -17.05
N GLU A 346 13.58 -3.60 -17.66
CA GLU A 346 12.17 -3.89 -17.40
C GLU A 346 11.97 -5.23 -16.72
N TRP A 347 11.03 -5.25 -15.78
CA TRP A 347 10.78 -6.37 -14.88
C TRP A 347 9.33 -6.83 -14.96
N LYS A 348 9.09 -8.13 -14.77
CA LYS A 348 7.74 -8.64 -14.58
C LYS A 348 7.19 -8.17 -13.22
N PRO A 349 6.02 -7.51 -13.16
CA PRO A 349 5.45 -7.08 -11.89
C PRO A 349 5.16 -8.26 -10.94
N THR A 350 5.62 -8.17 -9.69
CA THR A 350 5.33 -9.18 -8.66
C THR A 350 3.91 -9.06 -8.13
N LEU A 351 2.99 -9.82 -8.73
CA LEU A 351 1.57 -9.82 -8.38
C LEU A 351 1.16 -11.00 -7.49
N GLN A 352 2.02 -12.00 -7.35
CA GLN A 352 1.83 -13.21 -6.56
C GLN A 352 2.82 -13.24 -5.39
N PHE A 353 2.41 -13.85 -4.28
CA PHE A 353 3.15 -13.80 -3.03
C PHE A 353 4.49 -14.56 -3.06
N ASP A 354 4.56 -15.70 -3.75
CA ASP A 354 5.75 -16.57 -3.81
C ASP A 354 6.64 -16.33 -5.03
N LYS A 355 6.33 -15.34 -5.88
CA LYS A 355 7.12 -15.03 -7.07
C LYS A 355 8.10 -13.90 -6.79
N GLU A 356 9.32 -14.03 -7.28
CA GLU A 356 10.30 -12.95 -7.28
C GLU A 356 10.12 -12.04 -8.51
N GLU A 357 10.80 -10.89 -8.53
CA GLU A 357 10.88 -10.05 -9.72
C GLU A 357 11.70 -10.78 -10.79
N GLU A 358 11.12 -10.97 -11.97
CA GLU A 358 11.79 -11.61 -13.10
C GLU A 358 12.24 -10.54 -14.09
N LEU A 359 13.53 -10.53 -14.45
CA LEU A 359 14.08 -9.60 -15.44
C LEU A 359 13.58 -9.98 -16.84
N MET A 360 12.90 -9.05 -17.52
CA MET A 360 12.33 -9.29 -18.85
C MET A 360 13.15 -8.66 -19.97
N LEU A 361 13.76 -7.49 -19.74
CA LEU A 361 14.56 -6.79 -20.73
C LEU A 361 15.71 -6.03 -20.07
N ILE A 362 16.84 -5.96 -20.76
CA ILE A 362 17.89 -4.96 -20.51
C ILE A 362 17.92 -4.01 -21.70
N GLN A 363 17.84 -2.70 -21.45
CA GLN A 363 17.94 -1.69 -22.50
C GLN A 363 19.28 -0.98 -22.41
N ILE A 364 19.97 -0.88 -23.54
CA ILE A 364 21.23 -0.14 -23.65
C ILE A 364 21.13 0.81 -24.84
N ALA A 365 21.12 2.11 -24.56
CA ALA A 365 21.08 3.17 -25.55
C ALA A 365 22.50 3.68 -25.88
N THR A 366 22.75 3.90 -27.16
CA THR A 366 23.88 4.68 -27.69
C THR A 366 23.35 6.04 -28.17
N SER A 367 24.22 6.89 -28.73
CA SER A 367 23.82 8.19 -29.27
C SER A 367 22.77 8.14 -30.39
N ASP A 368 22.65 7.00 -31.07
CA ASP A 368 21.86 6.86 -32.31
C ASP A 368 21.01 5.58 -32.39
N LYS A 369 21.22 4.61 -31.48
CA LYS A 369 20.51 3.33 -31.43
C LYS A 369 20.12 2.94 -30.02
N VAL A 370 19.16 2.03 -29.91
CA VAL A 370 18.83 1.37 -28.64
C VAL A 370 18.76 -0.14 -28.84
N TYR A 371 19.47 -0.87 -27.98
CA TYR A 371 19.50 -2.33 -27.95
C TYR A 371 18.59 -2.83 -26.83
N LEU A 372 17.61 -3.64 -27.19
CA LEU A 372 16.69 -4.29 -26.25
C LEU A 372 17.06 -5.77 -26.17
N PHE A 373 17.79 -6.15 -25.13
CA PHE A 373 18.16 -7.55 -24.88
C PHE A 373 16.98 -8.30 -24.28
N ASP A 374 16.38 -9.19 -25.07
CA ASP A 374 15.25 -10.00 -24.64
C ASP A 374 15.72 -11.13 -23.73
N MET A 375 15.48 -10.97 -22.43
CA MET A 375 15.94 -11.91 -21.43
C MET A 375 15.22 -13.26 -21.50
N LEU A 376 13.96 -13.29 -21.96
CA LEU A 376 13.22 -14.56 -22.09
C LEU A 376 13.83 -15.45 -23.18
N SER A 377 14.22 -14.84 -24.29
CA SER A 377 14.88 -15.53 -25.41
C SER A 377 16.33 -15.85 -25.05
N LEU A 378 17.10 -14.85 -24.61
CA LEU A 378 18.54 -14.95 -24.43
C LEU A 378 18.97 -15.82 -23.25
N GLN A 379 18.21 -15.91 -22.16
CA GLN A 379 18.58 -16.75 -21.01
C GLN A 379 18.79 -18.23 -21.38
N THR A 380 18.06 -18.73 -22.38
CA THR A 380 18.18 -20.13 -22.83
C THR A 380 19.30 -20.34 -23.85
N LEU A 381 19.78 -19.25 -24.48
CA LEU A 381 20.75 -19.28 -25.56
C LEU A 381 22.16 -18.90 -25.10
N LEU A 382 22.27 -18.03 -24.10
CA LEU A 382 23.52 -17.45 -23.64
C LEU A 382 24.10 -18.21 -22.45
N THR A 383 25.40 -18.45 -22.51
CA THR A 383 26.19 -19.03 -21.41
C THR A 383 26.68 -17.95 -20.44
N SER A 384 27.20 -18.36 -19.27
CA SER A 384 27.79 -17.45 -18.28
C SER A 384 28.92 -16.57 -18.87
N ASP A 385 29.68 -17.05 -19.86
CA ASP A 385 30.69 -16.27 -20.58
C ASP A 385 30.07 -15.08 -21.35
N HIS A 386 28.93 -15.30 -22.01
CA HIS A 386 28.21 -14.23 -22.69
C HIS A 386 27.71 -13.17 -21.69
N TRP A 387 27.19 -13.59 -20.54
CA TRP A 387 26.79 -12.68 -19.48
C TRP A 387 27.97 -11.90 -18.88
N GLY A 388 29.13 -12.55 -18.77
CA GLY A 388 30.41 -11.91 -18.45
C GLY A 388 30.76 -10.78 -19.43
N LYS A 389 30.58 -11.03 -20.74
CA LYS A 389 30.82 -10.02 -21.79
C LYS A 389 29.89 -8.80 -21.71
N ILE A 390 28.61 -8.99 -21.37
CA ILE A 390 27.73 -7.86 -21.01
C ILE A 390 28.28 -7.15 -19.76
N GLY A 391 28.69 -7.93 -18.75
CA GLY A 391 29.32 -7.43 -17.53
C GLY A 391 30.54 -6.53 -17.79
N GLU A 392 31.36 -6.85 -18.80
CA GLU A 392 32.52 -6.05 -19.19
C GLU A 392 32.16 -4.58 -19.45
N LEU A 393 31.02 -4.31 -20.12
CA LEU A 393 30.52 -2.95 -20.37
C LEU A 393 30.35 -2.16 -19.05
N PHE A 394 29.76 -2.80 -18.05
CA PHE A 394 29.53 -2.20 -16.73
C PHE A 394 30.84 -1.93 -15.97
N SER A 395 31.80 -2.86 -16.04
CA SER A 395 33.10 -2.72 -15.36
C SER A 395 34.11 -1.83 -16.09
N ASN A 396 33.90 -1.56 -17.38
CA ASN A 396 34.82 -0.77 -18.19
C ASN A 396 34.79 0.71 -17.76
N SER A 397 35.90 1.24 -17.26
CA SER A 397 36.02 2.63 -16.80
C SER A 397 35.98 3.66 -17.95
N ASN A 398 36.30 3.25 -19.17
CA ASN A 398 36.29 4.13 -20.35
C ASN A 398 34.88 4.35 -20.89
N ILE A 399 33.93 3.47 -20.53
CA ILE A 399 32.52 3.59 -20.91
C ILE A 399 31.78 4.22 -19.73
N ARG A 400 31.14 5.35 -19.95
CA ARG A 400 30.27 6.00 -18.97
C ARG A 400 28.87 5.40 -19.02
N LYS A 401 28.31 5.02 -17.88
CA LYS A 401 26.95 4.49 -17.78
C LYS A 401 26.04 5.56 -17.16
N ILE A 402 25.02 5.97 -17.88
CA ILE A 402 23.97 6.89 -17.38
C ILE A 402 22.76 6.05 -17.00
N THR A 403 22.30 6.20 -15.77
CA THR A 403 21.20 5.40 -15.22
C THR A 403 20.25 6.28 -14.39
N TYR A 404 19.11 5.74 -13.95
CA TYR A 404 18.20 6.42 -13.02
C TYR A 404 17.69 5.46 -11.94
N SER A 405 18.03 5.71 -10.66
CA SER A 405 17.65 4.85 -9.51
C SER A 405 18.13 3.40 -9.60
N PHE A 406 19.26 3.15 -10.23
CA PHE A 406 19.73 1.82 -10.69
C PHE A 406 20.26 0.92 -9.57
N THR A 407 20.33 1.41 -8.33
CA THR A 407 20.82 0.61 -7.20
C THR A 407 19.94 -0.63 -6.95
N GLY A 408 18.64 -0.54 -7.19
CA GLY A 408 17.72 -1.68 -7.12
C GLY A 408 17.99 -2.68 -8.24
N ASP A 409 18.00 -2.19 -9.49
CA ASP A 409 18.22 -2.97 -10.70
C ASP A 409 19.56 -3.70 -10.67
N LYS A 410 20.63 -3.04 -10.22
CA LYS A 410 21.94 -3.65 -10.01
C LYS A 410 21.89 -4.86 -9.07
N LYS A 411 21.12 -4.79 -7.99
CA LYS A 411 21.01 -5.91 -7.03
C LYS A 411 20.27 -7.08 -7.65
N CYS A 412 19.20 -6.81 -8.38
CA CYS A 412 18.42 -7.84 -9.06
C CYS A 412 19.20 -8.44 -10.24
N LEU A 413 19.89 -7.64 -11.06
CA LEU A 413 20.78 -8.14 -12.11
C LEU A 413 21.91 -9.03 -11.56
N ALA A 414 22.40 -8.72 -10.35
CA ALA A 414 23.43 -9.51 -9.69
C ALA A 414 22.94 -10.89 -9.19
N THR A 415 21.64 -11.16 -9.14
CA THR A 415 21.13 -12.51 -8.81
C THR A 415 21.09 -13.43 -10.02
N PHE A 416 21.08 -12.86 -11.23
CA PHE A 416 20.84 -13.59 -12.47
C PHE A 416 22.00 -14.50 -12.89
N ASP A 417 23.23 -13.98 -12.93
CA ASP A 417 24.43 -14.74 -13.33
C ASP A 417 25.66 -14.37 -12.49
N SER A 418 26.52 -15.36 -12.24
CA SER A 418 27.70 -15.21 -11.39
C SER A 418 28.79 -14.30 -11.97
N GLN A 419 29.07 -14.38 -13.28
CA GLN A 419 30.08 -13.53 -13.93
C GLN A 419 29.56 -12.10 -14.06
N LEU A 420 28.31 -11.94 -14.50
CA LEU A 420 27.66 -10.63 -14.53
C LEU A 420 27.72 -9.94 -13.16
N ARG A 421 27.37 -10.67 -12.09
CA ARG A 421 27.47 -10.18 -10.71
C ARG A 421 28.87 -9.67 -10.36
N ASP A 422 29.92 -10.40 -10.72
CA ASP A 422 31.29 -10.03 -10.38
C ASP A 422 31.78 -8.80 -11.14
N HIS A 423 31.27 -8.58 -12.36
CA HIS A 423 31.46 -7.33 -13.08
C HIS A 423 30.65 -6.17 -12.50
N LEU A 424 29.38 -6.39 -12.13
CA LEU A 424 28.53 -5.36 -11.49
C LEU A 424 29.12 -4.88 -10.15
N LYS A 425 29.78 -5.76 -9.38
CA LYS A 425 30.52 -5.35 -8.16
C LYS A 425 31.64 -4.34 -8.47
N ARG A 426 32.29 -4.49 -9.63
CA ARG A 426 33.39 -3.64 -10.12
C ARG A 426 32.91 -2.55 -11.08
N MET A 427 31.61 -2.28 -11.13
CA MET A 427 31.04 -1.27 -12.02
C MET A 427 31.71 0.10 -11.76
N ALA A 428 32.16 0.75 -12.83
CA ALA A 428 32.93 1.99 -12.78
C ALA A 428 32.32 3.06 -13.69
N ASN A 429 32.63 4.35 -13.49
CA ASN A 429 32.16 5.46 -14.35
C ASN A 429 30.63 5.46 -14.57
N VAL A 430 29.88 5.49 -13.46
CA VAL A 430 28.41 5.48 -13.45
C VAL A 430 27.91 6.84 -12.98
N ILE A 431 26.89 7.36 -13.66
CA ILE A 431 26.14 8.54 -13.24
C ILE A 431 24.69 8.11 -13.05
N ASP A 432 24.25 8.06 -11.79
CA ASP A 432 22.83 7.90 -11.47
C ASP A 432 22.16 9.28 -11.40
N LEU A 433 21.34 9.57 -12.41
CA LEU A 433 20.66 10.86 -12.55
C LEU A 433 19.69 11.16 -11.39
N ASN A 434 19.21 10.14 -10.68
CA ASN A 434 18.32 10.37 -9.52
C ASN A 434 19.08 11.02 -8.36
N ASP A 435 20.33 10.61 -8.13
CA ASP A 435 21.19 11.20 -7.09
C ASP A 435 21.59 12.63 -7.48
N THR A 436 21.93 12.84 -8.75
CA THR A 436 22.31 14.15 -9.31
C THR A 436 21.15 15.15 -9.26
N LYS A 437 19.93 14.70 -9.60
CA LYS A 437 18.73 15.56 -9.64
C LYS A 437 18.52 16.31 -8.33
N LYS A 438 18.69 15.64 -7.18
CA LYS A 438 18.49 16.27 -5.87
C LYS A 438 19.48 17.42 -5.66
N VAL A 439 20.76 17.19 -5.94
CA VAL A 439 21.81 18.22 -5.80
C VAL A 439 21.56 19.40 -6.73
N LEU A 440 21.22 19.13 -7.99
CA LEU A 440 20.98 20.16 -9.00
C LEU A 440 19.73 20.98 -8.71
N VAL A 441 18.62 20.37 -8.27
CA VAL A 441 17.40 21.11 -7.92
C VAL A 441 17.64 22.04 -6.73
N ASP A 442 18.37 21.58 -5.71
CA ASP A 442 18.59 22.34 -4.48
C ASP A 442 19.60 23.48 -4.66
N HIS A 443 20.69 23.26 -5.42
CA HIS A 443 21.81 24.21 -5.50
C HIS A 443 21.91 24.94 -6.85
N TYR A 444 21.37 24.36 -7.92
CA TYR A 444 21.48 24.89 -9.28
C TYR A 444 20.13 24.84 -10.03
N PRO A 445 19.02 25.31 -9.44
CA PRO A 445 17.68 25.20 -10.04
C PRO A 445 17.59 25.83 -11.44
N GLN A 446 18.42 26.84 -11.72
CA GLN A 446 18.51 27.52 -13.01
C GLN A 446 19.00 26.63 -14.17
N ILE A 447 19.56 25.45 -13.88
CA ILE A 447 19.95 24.48 -14.91
C ILE A 447 18.74 23.88 -15.63
N PHE A 448 17.57 23.87 -14.97
CA PHE A 448 16.35 23.28 -15.48
C PHE A 448 15.41 24.35 -16.04
N SER A 449 15.20 24.34 -17.36
CA SER A 449 14.36 25.30 -18.07
C SER A 449 12.91 25.34 -17.58
N TYR A 450 12.40 24.23 -17.04
CA TYR A 450 10.98 24.08 -16.71
C TYR A 450 10.68 23.93 -15.22
N ILE A 451 11.65 24.23 -14.34
CA ILE A 451 11.49 24.05 -12.89
C ILE A 451 10.30 24.83 -12.30
N ASN A 452 10.04 26.04 -12.82
CA ASN A 452 8.95 26.91 -12.39
C ASN A 452 7.64 26.69 -13.17
N SER A 453 7.64 25.80 -14.16
CA SER A 453 6.49 25.58 -15.06
C SER A 453 5.66 24.37 -14.69
N LYS A 454 6.02 23.64 -13.61
CA LYS A 454 5.38 22.39 -13.24
C LYS A 454 3.87 22.61 -12.98
N PRO A 455 2.97 21.99 -13.76
CA PRO A 455 1.56 22.19 -13.61
C PRO A 455 1.06 21.53 -12.31
N GLU A 456 0.32 22.27 -11.48
CA GLU A 456 -0.24 21.79 -10.20
C GLU A 456 -1.10 20.51 -10.35
N LYS A 457 -1.64 20.27 -11.54
CA LYS A 457 -2.48 19.09 -11.85
C LYS A 457 -1.70 17.81 -12.15
N PHE A 458 -0.41 17.88 -12.46
CA PHE A 458 0.37 16.71 -12.85
C PHE A 458 1.38 16.32 -11.77
N SER A 459 1.12 15.21 -11.07
CA SER A 459 2.06 14.64 -10.09
C SER A 459 2.97 13.59 -10.73
N PHE A 460 3.76 13.96 -11.74
CA PHE A 460 4.85 13.09 -12.19
C PHE A 460 6.05 13.21 -11.22
N LYS A 461 6.72 12.07 -11.02
CA LYS A 461 7.87 11.85 -10.12
C LYS A 461 8.89 10.95 -10.83
N GLY A 462 10.10 10.84 -10.30
CA GLY A 462 11.14 9.97 -10.83
C GLY A 462 11.71 10.48 -12.15
N LEU A 463 12.05 9.57 -13.05
CA LEU A 463 12.62 9.86 -14.38
C LEU A 463 11.70 10.77 -15.20
N SER A 464 10.39 10.51 -15.21
CA SER A 464 9.39 11.33 -15.90
C SER A 464 9.40 12.81 -15.44
N GLU A 465 9.70 13.06 -14.16
CA GLU A 465 9.90 14.43 -13.66
C GLU A 465 11.24 15.02 -14.10
N MET A 466 12.31 14.23 -14.14
CA MET A 466 13.61 14.70 -14.64
C MET A 466 13.51 15.13 -16.12
N VAL A 467 12.85 14.30 -16.95
CA VAL A 467 12.57 14.60 -18.36
C VAL A 467 11.73 15.89 -18.47
N TYR A 468 10.71 16.05 -17.62
CA TYR A 468 9.91 17.27 -17.61
C TYR A 468 10.74 18.51 -17.27
N LEU A 469 11.59 18.45 -16.24
CA LEU A 469 12.42 19.58 -15.83
C LEU A 469 13.36 20.05 -16.96
N CYS A 470 13.84 19.12 -17.78
CA CYS A 470 14.73 19.41 -18.92
C CYS A 470 13.95 19.87 -20.17
N PHE A 471 12.85 19.17 -20.52
CA PHE A 471 12.22 19.28 -21.85
C PHE A 471 10.77 19.77 -21.83
N GLY A 472 10.17 19.98 -20.66
CA GLY A 472 8.82 20.52 -20.51
C GLY A 472 7.69 19.52 -20.78
N LYS A 473 8.03 18.26 -21.06
CA LYS A 473 7.06 17.17 -21.25
C LYS A 473 7.42 15.95 -20.41
N PRO A 474 6.43 15.28 -19.78
CA PRO A 474 6.67 14.05 -19.02
C PRO A 474 6.78 12.83 -19.94
N LEU A 475 7.34 11.73 -19.41
CA LEU A 475 7.23 10.40 -20.03
C LEU A 475 5.80 9.83 -19.87
N ASP A 476 5.32 9.10 -20.87
CA ASP A 476 4.06 8.36 -20.80
C ASP A 476 4.26 7.06 -20.00
N LYS A 477 3.50 6.88 -18.91
CA LYS A 477 3.66 5.75 -17.99
C LYS A 477 2.79 4.53 -18.32
N MET A 478 2.09 4.54 -19.45
CA MET A 478 1.17 3.46 -19.82
C MET A 478 1.80 2.07 -19.82
N GLU A 479 3.05 1.96 -20.28
CA GLU A 479 3.73 0.66 -20.42
C GLU A 479 4.60 0.28 -19.21
N GLN A 480 4.74 1.18 -18.22
CA GLN A 480 5.55 0.96 -17.01
C GLN A 480 5.14 -0.31 -16.24
N CYS A 481 3.85 -0.64 -16.27
CA CYS A 481 3.30 -1.84 -15.62
C CYS A 481 2.70 -2.81 -16.64
N SER A 482 3.16 -2.77 -17.88
CA SER A 482 2.64 -3.65 -18.93
C SER A 482 2.97 -5.12 -18.66
N TYR A 483 2.28 -6.02 -19.38
CA TYR A 483 2.59 -7.45 -19.32
C TYR A 483 3.88 -7.74 -20.11
N TRP A 484 5.04 -7.42 -19.51
CA TRP A 484 6.37 -7.53 -20.13
C TRP A 484 6.78 -8.94 -20.54
N SER A 485 6.07 -9.98 -20.08
CA SER A 485 6.30 -11.37 -20.48
C SER A 485 5.67 -11.75 -21.84
N ILE A 486 4.90 -10.86 -22.48
CA ILE A 486 4.32 -11.13 -23.80
C ILE A 486 5.40 -11.20 -24.88
N ARG A 487 5.32 -12.17 -25.79
CA ARG A 487 6.17 -12.24 -26.99
C ARG A 487 5.32 -12.48 -28.24
N PRO A 488 5.59 -11.79 -29.37
CA PRO A 488 6.53 -10.66 -29.49
C PRO A 488 6.06 -9.45 -28.68
N LEU A 489 6.99 -8.57 -28.29
CA LEU A 489 6.64 -7.31 -27.63
C LEU A 489 5.79 -6.44 -28.56
N SER A 490 4.83 -5.71 -27.99
CA SER A 490 4.04 -4.76 -28.77
C SER A 490 4.89 -3.54 -29.18
N ARG A 491 4.50 -2.86 -30.26
CA ARG A 491 5.21 -1.66 -30.73
C ARG A 491 5.29 -0.58 -29.64
N SER A 492 4.27 -0.41 -28.80
CA SER A 492 4.27 0.57 -27.72
C SER A 492 5.26 0.20 -26.61
N GLN A 493 5.33 -1.07 -26.23
CA GLN A 493 6.33 -1.59 -25.28
C GLN A 493 7.76 -1.38 -25.79
N VAL A 494 8.03 -1.71 -27.06
CA VAL A 494 9.35 -1.51 -27.69
C VAL A 494 9.75 -0.03 -27.66
N VAL A 495 8.84 0.88 -28.04
CA VAL A 495 9.11 2.32 -28.04
C VAL A 495 9.28 2.86 -26.62
N TYR A 496 8.48 2.40 -25.67
CA TYR A 496 8.58 2.81 -24.26
C TYR A 496 9.93 2.39 -23.66
N ALA A 497 10.28 1.11 -23.76
CA ALA A 497 11.56 0.59 -23.26
C ALA A 497 12.75 1.30 -23.91
N ALA A 498 12.67 1.58 -25.21
CA ALA A 498 13.71 2.32 -25.90
C ALA A 498 13.83 3.77 -25.40
N LEU A 499 12.69 4.43 -25.15
CA LEU A 499 12.64 5.81 -24.66
C LEU A 499 13.20 5.95 -23.25
N ASP A 500 12.90 5.02 -22.34
CA ASP A 500 13.34 5.09 -20.95
C ASP A 500 14.88 4.98 -20.83
N ALA A 501 15.54 4.22 -21.71
CA ALA A 501 17.00 4.21 -21.80
C ALA A 501 17.58 5.39 -22.59
N PHE A 502 16.97 5.77 -23.73
CA PHE A 502 17.50 6.82 -24.60
C PHE A 502 17.38 8.22 -23.97
N CYS A 503 16.29 8.50 -23.25
CA CYS A 503 16.10 9.80 -22.61
C CYS A 503 17.15 10.10 -21.53
N LEU A 504 17.83 9.09 -20.98
CA LEU A 504 18.96 9.26 -20.08
C LEU A 504 20.12 9.99 -20.77
N LEU A 505 20.38 9.65 -22.04
CA LEU A 505 21.39 10.32 -22.86
C LEU A 505 20.95 11.73 -23.24
N ASP A 506 19.67 11.93 -23.56
CA ASP A 506 19.12 13.27 -23.82
C ASP A 506 19.30 14.17 -22.60
N ILE A 507 18.95 13.69 -21.40
CA ILE A 507 19.13 14.43 -20.14
C ILE A 507 20.62 14.72 -19.93
N TYR A 508 21.49 13.72 -20.08
CA TYR A 508 22.93 13.90 -19.93
C TYR A 508 23.48 15.00 -20.86
N ASN A 509 23.08 14.98 -22.13
CA ASN A 509 23.48 15.98 -23.11
C ASN A 509 22.92 17.38 -22.78
N TYR A 510 21.66 17.47 -22.37
CA TYR A 510 21.04 18.71 -21.90
C TYR A 510 21.79 19.33 -20.73
N LEU A 511 22.13 18.52 -19.70
CA LEU A 511 22.87 19.00 -18.53
C LEU A 511 24.27 19.49 -18.91
N ASN A 512 24.97 18.79 -19.83
CA ASN A 512 26.25 19.26 -20.36
C ASN A 512 26.11 20.63 -21.04
N GLU A 513 25.14 20.77 -21.95
CA GLU A 513 24.90 22.02 -22.66
C GLU A 513 24.54 23.17 -21.71
N MET A 514 23.67 22.92 -20.73
CA MET A 514 23.25 23.93 -19.76
C MET A 514 24.36 24.32 -18.79
N SER A 515 25.20 23.38 -18.36
CA SER A 515 26.36 23.69 -17.51
C SER A 515 27.34 24.63 -18.21
N LEU A 516 27.61 24.40 -19.50
CA LEU A 516 28.45 25.28 -20.34
C LEU A 516 27.84 26.68 -20.47
N LYS A 517 26.52 26.77 -20.72
CA LYS A 517 25.81 28.05 -20.82
C LYS A 517 25.82 28.86 -19.53
N LEU A 518 25.78 28.19 -18.37
CA LEU A 518 25.72 28.82 -17.05
C LEU A 518 27.10 29.07 -16.43
N GLY A 519 28.18 28.63 -17.08
CA GLY A 519 29.54 28.97 -16.71
C GLY A 519 30.04 28.29 -15.42
N PHE A 520 29.52 27.13 -15.05
CA PHE A 520 30.11 26.30 -13.98
C PHE A 520 30.71 25.02 -14.56
N GLU A 521 31.91 24.66 -14.08
CA GLU A 521 32.64 23.49 -14.55
C GLU A 521 32.04 22.19 -14.02
N ASP A 522 31.92 21.22 -14.94
CA ASP A 522 31.55 19.82 -14.73
C ASP A 522 30.48 19.56 -13.67
N TRP A 523 29.20 19.57 -14.08
CA TRP A 523 28.07 19.24 -13.21
C TRP A 523 28.17 17.84 -12.59
N ILE A 524 29.00 16.95 -13.16
CA ILE A 524 29.24 15.60 -12.65
C ILE A 524 30.09 15.66 -11.37
N SER A 525 31.05 16.59 -11.30
CA SER A 525 31.92 16.78 -10.13
C SER A 525 31.20 17.39 -8.92
N LEU A 526 30.11 18.12 -9.14
CA LEU A 526 29.26 18.68 -8.08
C LEU A 526 28.60 17.58 -7.23
N GLN A 527 28.34 16.40 -7.81
CA GLN A 527 27.81 15.25 -7.08
C GLN A 527 28.78 14.77 -5.99
N LYS A 528 30.09 14.81 -6.25
CA LYS A 528 31.12 14.33 -5.31
C LYS A 528 31.34 15.29 -4.14
N GLN A 529 31.24 16.60 -4.38
CA GLN A 529 31.44 17.63 -3.33
C GLN A 529 30.26 17.72 -2.34
N ALA A 530 29.04 17.39 -2.75
CA ALA A 530 27.87 17.36 -1.86
C ALA A 530 27.81 16.14 -0.93
N MET A 531 28.66 15.12 -1.16
CA MET A 531 28.71 13.88 -0.38
C MET A 531 29.81 13.86 0.70
N ASP A 532 30.66 14.88 0.77
CA ASP A 532 31.60 15.03 1.88
C ASP A 532 30.85 15.52 3.15
N PRO A 533 31.03 14.86 4.31
CA PRO A 533 30.37 15.28 5.54
C PRO A 533 30.98 16.60 6.01
N VAL A 534 30.33 17.71 5.67
CA VAL A 534 30.61 19.00 6.31
C VAL A 534 30.34 18.82 7.81
N THR A 535 31.43 18.90 8.57
CA THR A 535 31.43 18.90 10.03
C THR A 535 30.47 19.98 10.54
N PRO A 536 29.55 19.68 11.49
CA PRO A 536 28.60 20.67 11.96
C PRO A 536 29.31 21.69 12.85
N THR A 537 29.68 22.82 12.27
CA THR A 537 30.08 24.00 13.03
C THR A 537 28.85 24.62 13.69
N LYS A 538 28.90 24.64 15.02
CA LYS A 538 27.98 25.28 15.97
C LYS A 538 27.51 26.66 15.48
N LYS A 539 26.19 26.88 15.44
CA LYS A 539 25.58 28.14 15.86
C LYS A 539 24.33 27.90 16.73
N SER A 540 24.45 28.36 17.96
CA SER A 540 23.40 28.79 18.90
C SER A 540 22.34 29.65 18.19
N SER A 541 21.05 29.64 18.56
CA SER A 541 20.54 29.95 19.89
C SER A 541 19.10 29.43 20.09
N LYS A 542 18.90 28.71 21.20
CA LYS A 542 17.61 28.37 21.78
C LYS A 542 16.97 29.61 22.40
N SER A 543 15.76 29.99 21.99
CA SER A 543 14.88 30.82 22.81
C SER A 543 14.07 29.93 23.75
N GLN A 544 14.07 30.34 25.01
CA GLN A 544 13.58 29.63 26.18
C GLN A 544 12.05 29.55 26.19
N THR A 545 11.49 28.36 26.41
CA THR A 545 10.15 28.23 26.99
C THR A 545 10.29 27.74 28.44
N THR A 546 9.96 28.65 29.34
CA THR A 546 9.96 28.50 30.78
C THR A 546 9.01 27.39 31.23
N LYS A 547 9.53 26.47 32.04
CA LYS A 547 8.77 25.48 32.81
C LYS A 547 7.73 26.18 33.70
N PHE A 548 6.44 26.00 33.42
CA PHE A 548 5.39 26.25 34.40
C PHE A 548 5.13 24.97 35.20
N LYS A 549 5.33 25.08 36.52
CA LYS A 549 4.95 24.07 37.51
C LYS A 549 3.42 24.00 37.61
N SER A 550 2.89 22.79 37.63
CA SER A 550 1.48 22.48 37.79
C SER A 550 0.98 22.74 39.21
N PRO A 551 -0.19 23.38 39.41
CA PRO A 551 -0.93 23.25 40.65
C PRO A 551 -1.67 21.91 40.64
N LYS A 552 -1.41 21.09 41.66
CA LYS A 552 -2.24 19.93 41.99
C LYS A 552 -3.60 20.44 42.45
N ASN A 553 -4.65 20.19 41.69
CA ASN A 553 -6.01 20.19 42.23
C ASN A 553 -6.69 18.86 41.91
N LYS A 554 -6.77 18.03 42.95
CA LYS A 554 -7.63 16.85 43.02
C LYS A 554 -9.06 17.37 43.11
N ASN A 555 -9.86 17.19 42.06
CA ASN A 555 -11.31 17.11 42.23
C ASN A 555 -11.83 15.93 41.41
N LYS A 556 -12.24 14.89 42.13
CA LYS A 556 -13.09 13.82 41.64
C LYS A 556 -14.36 14.46 41.10
N ILE A 557 -14.60 14.36 39.79
CA ILE A 557 -15.94 14.59 39.24
C ILE A 557 -16.46 13.25 38.77
N LYS A 558 -17.55 12.84 39.42
CA LYS A 558 -18.31 11.62 39.19
C LYS A 558 -18.78 11.56 37.74
N ASN A 559 -18.77 10.36 37.16
CA ASN A 559 -19.50 10.05 35.92
C ASN A 559 -20.93 10.59 36.01
N PRO A 560 -21.38 11.43 35.07
CA PRO A 560 -22.80 11.53 34.78
C PRO A 560 -23.16 10.33 33.91
N GLN A 561 -23.95 9.44 34.47
CA GLN A 561 -24.73 8.47 33.71
C GLN A 561 -25.56 9.19 32.63
N LEU A 562 -25.70 8.48 31.51
CA LEU A 562 -26.51 8.78 30.35
C LEU A 562 -27.82 9.50 30.67
N LYS A 563 -28.05 10.62 29.97
CA LYS A 563 -29.37 11.06 29.57
C LYS A 563 -29.34 11.34 28.07
N GLU A 564 -29.95 10.45 27.29
CA GLU A 564 -30.55 10.83 26.01
C GLU A 564 -31.72 11.78 26.32
N PRO A 565 -31.84 12.88 25.56
CA PRO A 565 -32.51 12.79 24.26
C PRO A 565 -31.72 13.56 23.20
N LYS A 566 -31.16 12.89 22.19
CA LYS A 566 -30.66 13.60 21.01
C LYS A 566 -31.83 13.84 20.08
N GLN A 567 -32.27 15.09 19.94
CA GLN A 567 -33.15 15.47 18.84
C GLN A 567 -32.56 14.98 17.51
N ASN A 568 -33.42 14.48 16.63
CA ASN A 568 -33.04 14.11 15.28
C ASN A 568 -32.52 15.35 14.54
N ILE A 569 -31.34 15.27 13.94
CA ILE A 569 -30.76 16.35 13.14
C ILE A 569 -30.98 16.04 11.66
N PRO A 570 -31.72 16.87 10.90
CA PRO A 570 -31.80 16.73 9.45
C PRO A 570 -30.42 16.76 8.81
N ALA A 571 -30.16 15.93 7.80
CA ALA A 571 -28.84 15.80 7.18
C ALA A 571 -28.29 17.14 6.66
N SER A 572 -29.15 17.97 6.06
CA SER A 572 -28.82 19.32 5.55
C SER A 572 -28.30 20.30 6.61
N LEU A 573 -28.66 20.11 7.89
CA LEU A 573 -28.25 20.97 9.00
C LEU A 573 -26.99 20.46 9.71
N PHE A 574 -26.56 19.24 9.41
CA PHE A 574 -25.37 18.67 10.03
C PHE A 574 -24.11 19.07 9.25
N LYS A 575 -23.14 19.71 9.93
CA LYS A 575 -21.89 20.19 9.32
C LYS A 575 -20.68 19.46 9.87
N VAL A 576 -19.83 18.97 8.99
CA VAL A 576 -18.64 18.21 9.34
C VAL A 576 -17.41 18.66 8.55
N VAL A 577 -16.23 18.32 9.08
CA VAL A 577 -14.95 18.41 8.37
C VAL A 577 -14.21 17.08 8.51
N CYS A 578 -13.82 16.50 7.37
CA CYS A 578 -13.03 15.27 7.32
C CYS A 578 -11.55 15.60 7.12
N ASP A 579 -10.69 14.98 7.93
CA ASP A 579 -9.25 15.00 7.68
C ASP A 579 -8.84 14.25 6.40
N THR A 580 -7.54 14.28 6.08
CA THR A 580 -6.99 13.65 4.88
C THR A 580 -7.16 12.13 4.83
N MET A 581 -7.41 11.47 5.96
CA MET A 581 -7.62 10.01 6.03
C MET A 581 -9.09 9.61 5.78
N LEU A 582 -10.01 10.58 5.77
CA LEU A 582 -11.46 10.36 5.69
C LEU A 582 -12.09 11.03 4.46
N GLN A 583 -11.31 11.31 3.41
CA GLN A 583 -11.82 11.94 2.19
C GLN A 583 -12.93 11.11 1.52
N GLY A 584 -12.80 9.78 1.49
CA GLY A 584 -13.83 8.88 0.96
C GLY A 584 -15.15 8.95 1.75
N LEU A 585 -15.05 8.97 3.09
CA LEU A 585 -16.21 9.19 3.96
C LEU A 585 -16.84 10.56 3.72
N GLY A 586 -16.02 11.60 3.53
CA GLY A 586 -16.48 12.94 3.22
C GLY A 586 -17.35 13.00 1.95
N LYS A 587 -16.98 12.27 0.89
CA LYS A 587 -17.79 12.19 -0.33
C LYS A 587 -19.13 11.49 -0.09
N HIS A 588 -19.17 10.43 0.72
CA HIS A 588 -20.41 9.74 1.08
C HIS A 588 -21.32 10.59 1.96
N LEU A 589 -20.76 11.37 2.89
CA LEU A 589 -21.53 12.32 3.69
C LEU A 589 -22.18 13.39 2.80
N ARG A 590 -21.43 13.93 1.82
CA ARG A 590 -21.98 14.86 0.82
C ARG A 590 -23.11 14.25 0.00
N SER A 591 -23.02 12.98 -0.41
CA SER A 591 -24.11 12.31 -1.15
C SER A 591 -25.41 12.17 -0.35
N CYS A 592 -25.35 12.30 0.98
CA CYS A 592 -26.49 12.31 1.90
C CYS A 592 -26.89 13.73 2.33
N ASN A 593 -26.59 14.77 1.55
CA ASN A 593 -26.86 16.19 1.85
C ASN A 593 -26.12 16.80 3.04
N ILE A 594 -25.21 16.06 3.70
CA ILE A 594 -24.45 16.56 4.85
C ILE A 594 -23.37 17.53 4.37
N ASP A 595 -23.39 18.76 4.90
CA ASP A 595 -22.40 19.79 4.59
C ASP A 595 -21.02 19.38 5.11
N THR A 596 -20.14 18.95 4.20
CA THR A 596 -18.88 18.30 4.55
C THR A 596 -17.70 18.98 3.87
N GLU A 597 -16.84 19.60 4.67
CA GLU A 597 -15.51 20.05 4.22
C GLU A 597 -14.54 18.87 4.23
N ILE A 598 -13.65 18.81 3.25
CA ILE A 598 -12.68 17.72 3.10
C ILE A 598 -11.30 18.35 2.92
N LEU A 599 -10.37 18.06 3.82
CA LEU A 599 -9.00 18.53 3.68
C LEU A 599 -8.33 17.91 2.45
N SER A 600 -7.55 18.71 1.71
CA SER A 600 -6.76 18.22 0.59
C SER A 600 -5.66 17.29 1.07
N SER A 601 -5.18 16.39 0.21
CA SER A 601 -4.15 15.39 0.59
C SER A 601 -2.82 16.00 1.03
N TYR A 602 -2.62 17.30 0.80
CA TYR A 602 -1.43 18.06 1.18
C TYR A 602 -1.65 18.95 2.41
N ASP A 603 -2.86 19.00 2.96
CA ASP A 603 -3.19 19.79 4.14
C ASP A 603 -2.73 19.12 5.44
N HIS A 604 -2.26 19.93 6.39
CA HIS A 604 -2.04 19.49 7.76
C HIS A 604 -3.37 19.34 8.50
N HIS A 605 -3.49 18.29 9.33
CA HIS A 605 -4.70 17.98 10.09
C HIS A 605 -5.13 19.09 11.06
N GLU A 606 -4.22 19.99 11.46
CA GLU A 606 -4.53 21.16 12.29
C GLU A 606 -5.52 22.13 11.62
N LYS A 607 -5.59 22.15 10.28
CA LYS A 607 -6.60 22.93 9.54
C LYS A 607 -8.04 22.54 9.88
N CYS A 608 -8.30 21.31 10.37
CA CYS A 608 -9.61 20.94 10.87
C CYS A 608 -10.08 21.85 12.03
N ILE A 609 -9.15 22.40 12.82
CA ILE A 609 -9.45 23.34 13.91
C ILE A 609 -9.92 24.68 13.35
N GLU A 610 -9.37 25.14 12.22
CA GLU A 610 -9.80 26.37 11.55
C GLU A 610 -11.24 26.24 11.05
N HIS A 611 -11.58 25.12 10.41
CA HIS A 611 -12.96 24.82 10.02
C HIS A 611 -13.90 24.76 11.24
N PHE A 612 -13.51 24.05 12.30
CA PHE A 612 -14.29 24.05 13.55
C PHE A 612 -14.51 25.46 14.11
N LYS A 613 -13.47 26.32 14.13
CA LYS A 613 -13.59 27.71 14.61
C LYS A 613 -14.47 28.58 13.73
N ARG A 614 -14.47 28.34 12.41
CA ARG A 614 -15.19 29.15 11.43
C ARG A 614 -16.71 28.97 11.52
N ASP A 615 -17.18 27.72 11.56
CA ASP A 615 -18.61 27.41 11.44
C ASP A 615 -19.06 26.25 12.34
N SER A 616 -18.31 25.94 13.41
CA SER A 616 -18.63 24.92 14.41
C SER A 616 -18.83 23.51 13.82
N ARG A 617 -18.10 23.17 12.75
CA ARG A 617 -18.11 21.82 12.16
C ARG A 617 -17.62 20.75 13.12
N VAL A 618 -18.28 19.60 13.09
CA VAL A 618 -17.77 18.40 13.76
C VAL A 618 -16.56 17.86 12.99
N ILE A 619 -15.44 17.70 13.69
CA ILE A 619 -14.22 17.12 13.12
C ILE A 619 -14.32 15.60 13.12
N LEU A 620 -14.22 15.00 11.94
CA LEU A 620 -14.08 13.56 11.75
C LEU A 620 -12.61 13.26 11.44
N THR A 621 -12.00 12.42 12.27
CA THR A 621 -10.59 12.03 12.14
C THR A 621 -10.37 10.60 12.64
N ARG A 622 -9.17 10.05 12.52
CA ARG A 622 -8.83 8.68 12.99
C ARG A 622 -7.47 8.62 13.68
N GLY A 623 -7.27 7.54 14.42
CA GLY A 623 -5.97 7.20 15.01
C GLY A 623 -5.41 8.27 15.95
N ASN A 624 -4.10 8.46 15.93
CA ASN A 624 -3.39 9.37 16.85
C ASN A 624 -3.74 10.85 16.62
N VAL A 625 -4.23 11.21 15.43
CA VAL A 625 -4.63 12.58 15.08
C VAL A 625 -5.81 13.04 15.93
N TYR A 626 -6.74 12.14 16.27
CA TYR A 626 -7.83 12.43 17.20
C TYR A 626 -7.32 13.00 18.52
N HIS A 627 -6.31 12.36 19.13
CA HIS A 627 -5.77 12.78 20.42
C HIS A 627 -5.03 14.12 20.35
N GLN A 628 -4.46 14.45 19.20
CA GLN A 628 -3.81 15.74 18.97
C GLN A 628 -4.84 16.86 18.88
N LEU A 629 -5.85 16.70 18.02
CA LEU A 629 -6.90 17.69 17.79
C LEU A 629 -7.82 17.87 19.01
N ARG A 630 -8.08 16.80 19.78
CA ARG A 630 -8.92 16.82 20.98
C ARG A 630 -8.44 17.78 22.07
N LYS A 631 -7.16 18.17 22.06
CA LYS A 631 -6.60 19.17 22.99
C LYS A 631 -7.23 20.55 22.81
N ASN A 632 -7.65 20.88 21.59
CA ASN A 632 -8.11 22.21 21.21
C ASN A 632 -9.62 22.25 20.85
N VAL A 633 -10.30 21.10 20.81
CA VAL A 633 -11.69 20.97 20.31
C VAL A 633 -12.52 20.15 21.30
N PRO A 634 -13.74 20.60 21.70
CA PRO A 634 -14.60 19.93 22.69
C PRO A 634 -15.10 18.56 22.22
N HIS A 635 -15.48 17.67 23.16
CA HIS A 635 -15.83 16.27 22.85
C HIS A 635 -17.02 16.16 21.91
N SER A 636 -17.92 17.13 22.00
CA SER A 636 -19.13 17.22 21.20
C SER A 636 -18.87 17.50 19.72
N HIS A 637 -17.68 18.02 19.37
CA HIS A 637 -17.35 18.48 18.02
C HIS A 637 -16.14 17.76 17.42
N ILE A 638 -15.78 16.59 17.97
CA ILE A 638 -14.74 15.73 17.39
C ILE A 638 -15.06 14.26 17.61
N MET A 639 -14.98 13.47 16.53
CA MET A 639 -15.23 12.04 16.54
C MET A 639 -14.05 11.29 15.91
N SER A 640 -13.59 10.25 16.61
CA SER A 640 -12.67 9.27 16.02
C SER A 640 -13.49 8.21 15.31
N ILE A 641 -13.37 8.14 13.98
CA ILE A 641 -13.99 7.07 13.19
C ILE A 641 -13.24 5.75 13.44
N ARG A 642 -13.97 4.68 13.72
CA ARG A 642 -13.38 3.39 14.12
C ARG A 642 -13.28 2.45 12.94
N SER A 643 -14.33 2.28 12.16
CA SER A 643 -14.35 1.36 11.00
C SER A 643 -13.39 1.78 9.88
N ASP A 644 -12.86 0.80 9.14
CA ASP A 644 -12.15 0.99 7.86
C ASP A 644 -13.08 0.88 6.64
N ARG A 645 -14.31 0.37 6.81
CA ARG A 645 -15.30 0.20 5.74
C ARG A 645 -16.17 1.45 5.63
N LEU A 646 -16.18 2.10 4.47
CA LEU A 646 -16.94 3.34 4.19
C LEU A 646 -18.41 3.27 4.63
N LYS A 647 -19.09 2.16 4.31
CA LYS A 647 -20.49 1.91 4.69
C LYS A 647 -20.73 2.07 6.19
N MET A 648 -19.88 1.40 6.99
CA MET A 648 -19.93 1.44 8.45
C MET A 648 -19.44 2.77 9.02
N GLN A 649 -18.48 3.44 8.37
CA GLN A 649 -18.03 4.77 8.78
C GLN A 649 -19.17 5.80 8.69
N LEU A 650 -19.96 5.74 7.61
CA LEU A 650 -21.15 6.57 7.45
C LEU A 650 -22.19 6.26 8.54
N GLU A 651 -22.49 4.98 8.79
CA GLU A 651 -23.37 4.57 9.88
C GLU A 651 -22.91 5.06 11.25
N GLU A 652 -21.61 4.99 11.53
CA GLU A 652 -21.03 5.45 12.79
C GLU A 652 -21.34 6.93 13.03
N VAL A 653 -21.17 7.78 12.00
CA VAL A 653 -21.45 9.22 12.08
C VAL A 653 -22.94 9.47 12.28
N VAL A 654 -23.77 8.87 11.42
CA VAL A 654 -25.24 9.04 11.43
C VAL A 654 -25.83 8.62 12.78
N LYS A 655 -25.46 7.43 13.27
CA LYS A 655 -25.92 6.91 14.58
C LYS A 655 -25.38 7.74 15.75
N LYS A 656 -24.12 8.18 15.71
CA LYS A 656 -23.52 8.94 16.82
C LYS A 656 -24.17 10.30 17.01
N PHE A 657 -24.51 10.98 15.92
CA PHE A 657 -25.07 12.33 15.94
C PHE A 657 -26.59 12.38 15.77
N ASN A 658 -27.23 11.21 15.62
CA ASN A 658 -28.66 11.07 15.38
C ASN A 658 -29.13 11.88 14.15
N VAL A 659 -28.36 11.75 13.06
CA VAL A 659 -28.66 12.41 11.79
C VAL A 659 -29.77 11.61 11.10
N VAL A 660 -30.80 12.29 10.62
CA VAL A 660 -31.86 11.68 9.81
C VAL A 660 -31.59 12.02 8.36
N ILE A 661 -31.47 10.98 7.54
CA ILE A 661 -31.28 11.07 6.09
C ILE A 661 -32.56 10.56 5.45
N GLU A 662 -33.21 11.42 4.68
CA GLU A 662 -34.40 11.10 3.89
C GLU A 662 -34.03 10.77 2.45
N GLU A 663 -34.96 10.18 1.70
CA GLU A 663 -34.74 9.87 0.29
C GLU A 663 -34.47 11.14 -0.55
N SER A 664 -35.07 12.27 -0.15
CA SER A 664 -34.88 13.60 -0.74
C SER A 664 -33.49 14.20 -0.48
N ASP A 665 -32.77 13.73 0.54
CA ASP A 665 -31.40 14.17 0.83
C ASP A 665 -30.37 13.53 -0.11
N ILE A 666 -30.72 12.40 -0.73
CA ILE A 666 -29.81 11.73 -1.64
C ILE A 666 -29.60 12.63 -2.86
N PHE A 667 -28.33 12.93 -3.14
CA PHE A 667 -27.93 13.73 -4.29
C PHE A 667 -28.35 15.23 -4.23
N ALA A 668 -28.93 15.70 -3.13
CA ALA A 668 -29.20 17.13 -2.91
C ALA A 668 -27.91 18.00 -2.78
N ARG A 669 -26.74 17.36 -2.71
CA ARG A 669 -25.43 18.02 -2.62
C ARG A 669 -24.36 17.32 -3.44
N CYS A 670 -23.53 18.11 -4.11
CA CYS A 670 -22.44 17.67 -4.96
C CYS A 670 -21.32 17.02 -4.16
N CYS A 671 -21.03 15.75 -4.45
CA CYS A 671 -20.00 14.95 -3.79
C CYS A 671 -18.59 15.52 -3.96
N GLU A 672 -18.34 16.27 -5.05
CA GLU A 672 -17.02 16.83 -5.35
C GLU A 672 -16.74 18.16 -4.66
N CYS A 673 -17.67 19.12 -4.70
CA CYS A 673 -17.41 20.50 -4.25
C CYS A 673 -18.31 20.98 -3.10
N ASN A 674 -19.16 20.10 -2.57
CA ASN A 674 -20.06 20.38 -1.43
C ASN A 674 -21.22 21.37 -1.75
N CYS A 675 -21.42 21.78 -3.00
CA CYS A 675 -22.49 22.69 -3.43
C CYS A 675 -23.86 21.98 -3.46
N CYS A 676 -24.96 22.67 -3.13
CA CYS A 676 -26.33 22.15 -3.19
C CYS A 676 -27.16 22.67 -4.38
N GLU A 677 -26.53 23.43 -5.28
CA GLU A 677 -27.19 23.98 -6.46
C GLU A 677 -26.76 23.22 -7.72
N PHE A 678 -27.77 22.82 -8.50
CA PHE A 678 -27.62 22.11 -9.75
C PHE A 678 -28.45 22.78 -10.83
N MET A 679 -27.85 22.96 -11.99
CA MET A 679 -28.51 23.36 -13.23
C MET A 679 -28.96 22.12 -14.00
N THR A 680 -30.04 22.24 -14.75
CA THR A 680 -30.52 21.17 -15.62
C THR A 680 -30.14 21.44 -17.08
N PHE A 681 -29.66 20.40 -17.76
CA PHE A 681 -29.22 20.47 -19.15
C PHE A 681 -29.93 19.41 -19.99
N ASP A 682 -30.38 19.81 -21.17
CA ASP A 682 -30.75 18.88 -22.24
C ASP A 682 -29.47 18.10 -22.67
N PRO A 683 -29.50 16.76 -22.59
CA PRO A 683 -28.40 15.90 -23.03
C PRO A 683 -27.92 16.18 -24.47
N GLN A 684 -28.80 16.61 -25.38
CA GLN A 684 -28.44 16.95 -26.76
C GLN A 684 -27.56 18.19 -26.85
N VAL A 685 -27.79 19.19 -25.99
CA VAL A 685 -26.96 20.41 -25.90
C VAL A 685 -25.56 20.05 -25.43
N LEU A 686 -25.47 19.21 -24.41
CA LEU A 686 -24.21 18.70 -23.89
C LEU A 686 -23.50 17.76 -24.89
N SER A 687 -24.25 16.96 -25.65
CA SER A 687 -23.70 16.13 -26.73
C SER A 687 -23.00 16.98 -27.79
N LYS A 688 -23.64 18.08 -28.23
CA LYS A 688 -23.03 19.05 -29.16
C LYS A 688 -21.79 19.71 -28.54
N ALA A 689 -21.83 20.09 -27.28
CA ALA A 689 -20.66 20.71 -26.63
C ALA A 689 -19.48 19.73 -26.52
N LYS A 690 -19.80 18.45 -26.30
CA LYS A 690 -18.80 17.37 -26.22
C LYS A 690 -18.14 17.05 -27.56
N THR A 691 -18.82 17.27 -28.69
CA THR A 691 -18.27 17.01 -30.03
C THR A 691 -17.51 18.20 -30.63
N HIS A 692 -17.81 19.43 -30.22
CA HIS A 692 -17.23 20.65 -30.80
C HIS A 692 -15.99 21.21 -30.07
N LYS A 693 -15.66 20.74 -28.85
CA LYS A 693 -14.44 21.15 -28.14
C LYS A 693 -13.18 20.82 -28.96
N GLY A 694 -12.45 21.86 -29.41
CA GLY A 694 -11.15 21.75 -30.08
C GLY A 694 -11.11 22.12 -31.58
N ARG A 695 -12.23 22.51 -32.19
CA ARG A 695 -12.24 23.05 -33.57
C ARG A 695 -12.30 24.57 -33.54
N SER A 696 -11.31 25.26 -34.12
CA SER A 696 -11.40 26.69 -34.42
C SER A 696 -12.44 26.89 -35.52
N ALA A 697 -13.68 27.08 -35.13
CA ALA A 697 -14.76 27.50 -36.01
C ALA A 697 -15.30 28.85 -35.54
N VAL A 698 -15.41 29.77 -36.50
CA VAL A 698 -15.94 31.12 -36.32
C VAL A 698 -17.43 31.03 -35.97
N GLY A 699 -17.81 31.50 -34.78
CA GLY A 699 -19.20 31.75 -34.36
C GLY A 699 -19.62 31.04 -33.06
N SER A 700 -19.85 31.79 -31.98
CA SER A 700 -20.37 31.28 -30.70
C SER A 700 -21.85 30.88 -30.81
N LYS A 701 -22.18 29.59 -30.61
CA LYS A 701 -23.57 29.12 -30.53
C LYS A 701 -24.01 29.09 -29.07
N LEU A 702 -24.49 30.22 -28.58
CA LEU A 702 -25.12 30.36 -27.26
C LEU A 702 -26.49 29.69 -27.26
N VAL A 703 -26.76 28.86 -26.25
CA VAL A 703 -28.04 28.20 -26.05
C VAL A 703 -28.49 28.40 -24.61
N SER A 704 -29.78 28.65 -24.42
CA SER A 704 -30.35 28.76 -23.08
C SER A 704 -30.54 27.38 -22.45
N VAL A 705 -30.10 27.23 -21.20
CA VAL A 705 -30.15 26.01 -20.39
C VAL A 705 -30.80 26.32 -19.04
N ASN A 706 -31.03 25.30 -18.20
CA ASN A 706 -31.65 25.47 -16.89
C ASN A 706 -33.01 26.19 -16.96
N GLU A 707 -33.89 25.72 -17.85
CA GLU A 707 -35.23 26.27 -18.08
C GLU A 707 -35.25 27.76 -18.48
N GLY A 708 -34.22 28.24 -19.19
CA GLY A 708 -34.19 29.62 -19.68
C GLY A 708 -33.35 30.58 -18.84
N LYS A 709 -32.84 30.14 -17.69
CA LYS A 709 -32.20 31.01 -16.69
C LYS A 709 -30.71 31.28 -16.95
N THR A 710 -30.05 30.43 -17.72
CA THR A 710 -28.60 30.48 -17.91
C THR A 710 -28.27 30.32 -19.39
N SER A 711 -27.31 31.09 -19.90
CA SER A 711 -26.81 30.92 -21.27
C SER A 711 -25.56 30.04 -21.27
N PHE A 712 -25.47 29.11 -22.22
CA PHE A 712 -24.36 28.17 -22.34
C PHE A 712 -23.73 28.27 -23.72
N ASN A 713 -22.43 28.55 -23.76
CA ASN A 713 -21.64 28.50 -24.98
C ASN A 713 -21.26 27.05 -25.27
N ILE A 714 -21.90 26.46 -26.29
CA ILE A 714 -21.68 25.07 -26.69
C ILE A 714 -20.22 24.81 -27.09
N ILE A 715 -19.55 25.79 -27.70
CA ILE A 715 -18.20 25.60 -28.25
C ILE A 715 -17.16 25.61 -27.13
N GLU A 716 -17.24 26.62 -26.27
CA GLU A 716 -16.31 26.76 -25.14
C GLU A 716 -16.64 25.78 -24.00
N GLY A 717 -17.90 25.33 -23.94
CA GLY A 717 -18.41 24.50 -22.86
C GLY A 717 -18.48 25.26 -21.54
N VAL A 718 -18.79 26.56 -21.59
CA VAL A 718 -18.83 27.48 -20.46
C VAL A 718 -20.19 28.18 -20.40
N THR A 719 -20.72 28.39 -19.19
CA THR A 719 -21.90 29.23 -18.99
C THR A 719 -21.56 30.73 -19.07
N ASP A 720 -22.56 31.59 -19.20
CA ASP A 720 -22.44 33.05 -19.07
C ASP A 720 -21.82 33.50 -17.74
N GLU A 721 -22.03 32.75 -16.68
CA GLU A 721 -21.36 32.95 -15.38
C GLU A 721 -19.91 32.46 -15.32
N GLY A 722 -19.35 31.98 -16.45
CA GLY A 722 -17.96 31.52 -16.52
C GLY A 722 -17.73 30.10 -15.98
N LEU A 723 -18.79 29.34 -15.66
CA LEU A 723 -18.65 27.97 -15.18
C LEU A 723 -18.36 27.02 -16.34
N LYS A 724 -17.21 26.34 -16.28
CA LYS A 724 -16.87 25.28 -17.24
C LYS A 724 -17.60 23.97 -16.91
N VAL A 725 -18.48 23.53 -17.80
CA VAL A 725 -19.22 22.27 -17.68
C VAL A 725 -18.31 21.10 -18.05
N ARG A 726 -18.20 20.10 -17.17
CA ARG A 726 -17.33 18.91 -17.32
C ARG A 726 -18.01 17.79 -18.09
N VAL A 727 -18.55 18.14 -19.26
CA VAL A 727 -19.28 17.21 -20.11
C VAL A 727 -18.40 16.05 -20.61
N GLU A 728 -17.07 16.22 -20.64
CA GLU A 728 -16.09 15.17 -20.92
C GLU A 728 -16.24 13.94 -20.01
N GLU A 729 -16.69 14.13 -18.76
CA GLU A 729 -16.88 13.05 -17.77
C GLU A 729 -18.18 12.26 -17.98
N VAL A 730 -19.12 12.74 -18.82
CA VAL A 730 -20.41 12.08 -19.08
C VAL A 730 -20.28 11.09 -20.25
N PRO A 731 -20.47 9.77 -20.10
CA PRO A 731 -20.36 8.84 -21.22
C PRO A 731 -21.31 9.20 -22.38
N TYR A 732 -20.88 9.09 -23.65
CA TYR A 732 -21.72 9.44 -24.81
C TYR A 732 -23.06 8.68 -24.84
N GLY A 733 -23.06 7.40 -24.41
CA GLY A 733 -24.28 6.59 -24.33
C GLY A 733 -25.29 7.10 -23.32
N VAL A 734 -24.87 7.83 -22.28
CA VAL A 734 -25.77 8.47 -21.32
C VAL A 734 -26.50 9.63 -21.97
N LEU A 735 -25.77 10.47 -22.73
CA LEU A 735 -26.33 11.65 -23.40
C LEU A 735 -27.44 11.31 -24.43
N ASN A 736 -27.55 10.04 -24.84
CA ASN A 736 -28.57 9.58 -25.78
C ASN A 736 -29.73 8.81 -25.12
N ARG A 737 -29.67 8.57 -23.80
CA ARG A 737 -30.61 7.68 -23.09
C ARG A 737 -31.33 8.33 -21.93
N VAL A 738 -30.69 9.28 -21.26
CA VAL A 738 -31.29 9.95 -20.10
C VAL A 738 -32.09 11.16 -20.56
N PRO A 739 -33.19 11.53 -19.88
CA PRO A 739 -33.98 12.69 -20.23
C PRO A 739 -33.32 14.02 -19.82
N LEU A 740 -32.47 13.99 -18.80
CA LEU A 740 -31.89 15.20 -18.20
C LEU A 740 -30.50 14.94 -17.60
N ILE A 741 -29.63 15.95 -17.63
CA ILE A 741 -28.36 15.98 -16.92
C ILE A 741 -28.38 17.09 -15.87
N TYR A 742 -28.01 16.77 -14.63
CA TYR A 742 -27.83 17.74 -13.55
C TYR A 742 -26.35 18.14 -13.50
N VAL A 743 -26.08 19.44 -13.61
CA VAL A 743 -24.73 20.00 -13.60
C VAL A 743 -24.57 20.86 -12.35
N CYS A 744 -23.60 20.54 -11.50
CA CYS A 744 -23.34 21.32 -10.30
C CYS A 744 -22.91 22.74 -10.65
N SER A 745 -23.63 23.75 -10.12
CA SER A 745 -23.43 25.17 -10.45
C SER A 745 -22.09 25.75 -9.99
N LYS A 746 -21.35 25.03 -9.13
CA LYS A 746 -20.05 25.50 -8.61
C LYS A 746 -18.85 24.87 -9.31
N CYS A 747 -18.89 23.57 -9.61
CA CYS A 747 -17.73 22.85 -10.13
C CYS A 747 -17.92 22.29 -11.54
N GLY A 748 -19.12 22.36 -12.11
CA GLY A 748 -19.44 21.87 -13.44
C GLY A 748 -19.52 20.34 -13.56
N LYS A 749 -19.49 19.61 -12.44
CA LYS A 749 -19.64 18.14 -12.40
C LYS A 749 -21.05 17.75 -12.84
N CYS A 750 -21.14 16.80 -13.78
CA CYS A 750 -22.40 16.32 -14.33
C CYS A 750 -22.86 15.01 -13.68
N TYR A 751 -24.17 14.88 -13.50
CA TYR A 751 -24.86 13.74 -12.88
C TYR A 751 -26.15 13.44 -13.67
N TRP A 752 -26.67 12.22 -13.59
CA TRP A 752 -27.81 11.78 -14.39
C TRP A 752 -28.58 10.63 -13.75
N ASP A 753 -29.86 10.54 -14.05
CA ASP A 753 -30.77 9.49 -13.56
C ASP A 753 -30.45 8.10 -14.16
N GLY A 754 -30.84 7.04 -13.44
CA GLY A 754 -30.53 5.65 -13.77
C GLY A 754 -29.25 5.15 -13.08
N THR A 755 -28.42 4.37 -13.78
CA THR A 755 -27.26 3.65 -13.18
C THR A 755 -26.31 4.50 -12.34
N HIS A 756 -26.21 5.81 -12.55
CA HIS A 756 -25.33 6.68 -11.76
C HIS A 756 -25.97 7.03 -10.42
N MET A 757 -27.23 7.48 -10.40
CA MET A 757 -27.96 7.71 -9.15
C MET A 757 -28.28 6.41 -8.41
N GLU A 758 -28.59 5.31 -9.11
CA GLU A 758 -28.83 4.00 -8.50
C GLU A 758 -27.60 3.49 -7.74
N ARG A 759 -26.39 3.63 -8.31
CA ARG A 759 -25.13 3.29 -7.63
C ARG A 759 -24.89 4.17 -6.41
N MET A 760 -25.11 5.47 -6.53
CA MET A 760 -24.97 6.39 -5.40
C MET A 760 -25.97 6.07 -4.28
N ARG A 761 -27.22 5.78 -4.62
CA ARG A 761 -28.27 5.34 -3.69
C ARG A 761 -27.90 4.01 -3.02
N ALA A 762 -27.43 3.02 -3.77
CA ALA A 762 -27.03 1.72 -3.23
C ALA A 762 -25.90 1.83 -2.18
N ASN A 763 -25.02 2.82 -2.33
CA ASN A 763 -23.90 3.05 -1.40
C ASN A 763 -24.32 3.66 -0.05
N VAL A 764 -25.52 4.23 0.04
CA VAL A 764 -26.02 4.94 1.23
C VAL A 764 -27.39 4.47 1.70
N SER A 765 -28.02 3.52 1.00
CA SER A 765 -29.38 3.03 1.29
C SER A 765 -29.56 2.51 2.71
N HIS A 766 -28.50 1.98 3.32
CA HIS A 766 -28.51 1.41 4.66
C HIS A 766 -28.57 2.44 5.79
N VAL A 767 -28.41 3.74 5.50
CA VAL A 767 -28.59 4.84 6.47
C VAL A 767 -29.82 5.70 6.19
N ILE A 768 -30.56 5.39 5.12
CA ILE A 768 -31.82 6.09 4.80
C ILE A 768 -32.87 5.62 5.80
N LYS A 769 -33.59 6.58 6.38
CA LYS A 769 -34.72 6.27 7.24
C LYS A 769 -35.92 5.93 6.36
N HIS A 770 -36.38 4.68 6.42
CA HIS A 770 -37.61 4.23 5.77
C HIS A 770 -38.86 4.71 6.52
#